data_AF-A0A3C1M029-F1
#
_entry.id   AF-A0A3C1M029-F1
#
_cell.length_a   1.000
_cell.length_b   1.000
_cell.length_c   1.000
_cell.angle_alpha   90.00
_cell.angle_beta   90.00
_cell.angle_gamma   90.00
#
_symmetry.space_group_name_H-M   'P 1'
#
loop_
_entity.id
_entity.type
_entity.pdbx_description
1 polymer ?
#
loop_
_entity_poly.entity_id
_entity_poly.type
_entity_poly.pdbx_seq_one_letter_code
_entity_poly.pdbx_strand_id
1 'polypeptide(L)'
;AGDRIGLDIETFANLRVGALPAAAFVNGPAFTAAEQRVRYDGTRLFYDPDGNGPAGEQLLATFQGTAPTLAASDIVVTSASGAAFILEILHAGDLEGGVASLGAGGADSGNVQRFSAVLNALRNDPRYENTVTVISGDAWIPGPFLAASSDGSVQSLFGATGNVAGRGDVAIMNALGVQMNVFGNHEFDLGTNQITSQIAPAGNFPGLRSPYLSANLDFSNDSAIRARVVNDGQNGATLPAGSIARSAFLEVGGERIGFVGATTPALRSISSPGATRVVPGDAVQQALTPAELQALAGEVQKAVDALTAQGINKIVLLSHLQIYANEAALAPLLRNVDVIVAGGNHRLTLDATDRRRSEFGANDLDYPEFTFGADGKPMAIVNAASNYLYVGRLAIGFDAEGNLLPASYNPITNGAFPADAQGVQEVNTTANGAVTLAGQAVPNADVVAITNAMRSVVQQKDGNVLGQTAVYLDGRRSEVRGQETNFGNLTADANLQAVRASDSSAVLSLKNGGGIRDSIGAIRGGQGGTEIRFQPPAANPTSTPPKPEGGISQLDIENSLRFNNALSLVTLEAREVKDVFEFVVSGSPFNQGRFAQIGGMAYSFDLSQTSRTDLGTGARVRSLAILDDNGNVVDVVVQNGQLQGNPNRTFRMTTLSFLAGGGDSYPFASYNDGVPLNRVDLDPGASGDFNAANREQRALADYLRVNFPVGTPYTAPTIAGGADLPPAQDTRIQNVAQRQDTVLNPDPATRATAVFKVTGNDTITGNANDNVLLGYAGNDLINGGAGNDILAGGSGQDTLTGGAGDDLFVYAGLQELRTGVATADVVADFGTGNDRLRVARAIASVFGTANGNLNVAASPAGAVVYVEDATPGLGGNERVLAVLSGFNASGFTANNVQFF
;
A
#
# COMPACT_ATOMS: atom_id res chain seq x y z
N ALA A 1 20.85 -15.54 61.40
CA ALA A 1 20.55 -16.95 61.05
C ALA A 1 19.15 -16.97 60.44
N GLY A 2 19.07 -17.22 59.13
CA GLY A 2 17.86 -16.94 58.33
C GLY A 2 17.99 -15.72 57.41
N ASP A 3 19.08 -14.96 57.52
CA ASP A 3 19.41 -13.84 56.63
C ASP A 3 19.83 -14.39 55.26
N ARG A 4 19.38 -13.74 54.17
CA ARG A 4 19.69 -14.14 52.80
C ARG A 4 20.27 -12.98 52.00
N ILE A 5 21.08 -13.32 51.00
CA ILE A 5 21.66 -12.37 50.05
C ILE A 5 20.77 -12.35 48.80
N GLY A 6 20.20 -11.19 48.51
CA GLY A 6 19.43 -10.93 47.30
C GLY A 6 20.36 -10.51 46.15
N LEU A 7 20.30 -11.21 45.02
CA LEU A 7 20.93 -10.80 43.77
C LEU A 7 19.85 -10.39 42.77
N ASP A 8 19.97 -9.22 42.16
CA ASP A 8 19.00 -8.75 41.17
C ASP A 8 19.21 -9.44 39.82
N ILE A 9 18.18 -10.18 39.36
CA ILE A 9 18.23 -10.93 38.08
C ILE A 9 18.59 -10.02 36.90
N GLU A 10 18.23 -8.74 36.97
CA GLU A 10 18.47 -7.75 35.93
C GLU A 10 19.94 -7.32 35.86
N THR A 11 20.67 -7.43 36.97
CA THR A 11 22.09 -7.07 37.06
C THR A 11 23.01 -8.26 36.84
N PHE A 12 22.57 -9.48 37.20
CA PHE A 12 23.41 -10.69 37.20
C PHE A 12 23.01 -11.67 36.08
N ALA A 13 23.43 -11.36 34.85
CA ALA A 13 23.15 -12.15 33.64
C ALA A 13 23.72 -13.58 33.70
N ASN A 14 22.91 -14.61 33.44
CA ASN A 14 23.19 -16.06 33.61
C ASN A 14 22.83 -16.66 34.98
N LEU A 15 22.20 -15.88 35.88
CA LEU A 15 21.48 -16.41 37.03
C LEU A 15 19.98 -16.58 36.72
N ARG A 16 19.25 -17.28 37.59
CA ARG A 16 17.80 -17.54 37.47
C ARG A 16 17.09 -17.09 38.73
N VAL A 17 15.88 -16.52 38.62
CA VAL A 17 15.06 -16.12 39.78
C VAL A 17 14.76 -17.34 40.65
N GLY A 18 14.88 -17.16 41.97
CA GLY A 18 14.71 -18.21 42.96
C GLY A 18 15.99 -18.51 43.75
N ALA A 19 16.02 -19.67 44.40
CA ALA A 19 17.21 -20.11 45.12
C ALA A 19 18.34 -20.44 44.14
N LEU A 20 19.56 -19.98 44.43
CA LEU A 20 20.71 -20.27 43.58
C LEU A 20 20.93 -21.80 43.52
N PRO A 21 21.00 -22.43 42.33
CA PRO A 21 21.27 -23.85 42.21
C PRO A 21 22.62 -24.21 42.85
N ALA A 22 22.69 -25.36 43.52
CA ALA A 22 23.94 -25.80 44.16
C ALA A 22 25.12 -25.89 43.16
N ALA A 23 24.85 -26.23 41.90
CA ALA A 23 25.86 -26.29 40.83
C ALA A 23 26.40 -24.90 40.41
N ALA A 24 25.61 -23.84 40.63
CA ALA A 24 25.99 -22.46 40.29
C ALA A 24 26.81 -21.78 41.41
N PHE A 25 26.94 -22.40 42.58
CA PHE A 25 27.63 -21.87 43.74
C PHE A 25 28.87 -22.68 44.08
N VAL A 26 29.94 -22.01 44.48
CA VAL A 26 31.14 -22.67 45.01
C VAL A 26 31.63 -21.98 46.27
N ASN A 27 31.92 -22.79 47.30
CA ASN A 27 32.58 -22.34 48.52
C ASN A 27 34.04 -22.81 48.45
N GLY A 28 34.95 -21.88 48.16
CA GLY A 28 36.35 -22.21 47.91
C GLY A 28 37.18 -21.12 47.22
N PRO A 29 38.47 -21.41 46.98
CA PRO A 29 39.43 -20.42 46.52
C PRO A 29 39.27 -20.01 45.05
N ALA A 30 38.55 -20.79 44.24
CA ALA A 30 38.33 -20.52 42.81
C ALA A 30 37.08 -21.22 42.28
N PHE A 31 36.58 -20.74 41.14
CA PHE A 31 35.63 -21.48 40.30
C PHE A 31 36.32 -22.73 39.73
N THR A 32 35.62 -23.86 39.77
CA THR A 32 36.09 -25.19 39.33
C THR A 32 35.34 -25.73 38.12
N ALA A 33 34.21 -25.12 37.75
CA ALA A 33 33.38 -25.53 36.61
C ALA A 33 32.75 -24.31 35.92
N ALA A 34 32.58 -24.39 34.60
CA ALA A 34 32.01 -23.33 33.77
C ALA A 34 30.52 -23.05 34.02
N GLU A 35 29.86 -23.83 34.88
CA GLU A 35 28.46 -23.63 35.31
C GLU A 35 28.38 -22.82 36.62
N GLN A 36 29.49 -22.71 37.34
CA GLN A 36 29.53 -21.92 38.57
C GLN A 36 29.56 -20.43 38.23
N ARG A 37 28.75 -19.65 38.96
CA ARG A 37 28.56 -18.21 38.72
C ARG A 37 28.82 -17.39 39.97
N VAL A 38 28.61 -17.96 41.16
CA VAL A 38 28.80 -17.28 42.43
C VAL A 38 29.81 -18.03 43.28
N ARG A 39 30.82 -17.32 43.79
CA ARG A 39 31.90 -17.90 44.60
C ARG A 39 32.04 -17.19 45.94
N TYR A 40 32.16 -17.97 47.00
CA TYR A 40 32.50 -17.48 48.33
C TYR A 40 33.87 -18.00 48.77
N ASP A 41 34.78 -17.10 49.15
CA ASP A 41 36.16 -17.45 49.54
C ASP A 41 36.38 -17.59 51.06
N GLY A 42 35.30 -17.48 51.84
CA GLY A 42 35.34 -17.43 53.29
C GLY A 42 35.33 -16.02 53.87
N THR A 43 35.52 -14.97 53.06
CA THR A 43 35.41 -13.57 53.50
C THR A 43 34.75 -12.66 52.46
N ARG A 44 34.73 -13.08 51.19
CA ARG A 44 34.25 -12.29 50.05
C ARG A 44 33.37 -13.15 49.15
N LEU A 45 32.35 -12.51 48.58
CA LEU A 45 31.45 -13.07 47.58
C LEU A 45 31.78 -12.47 46.21
N PHE A 46 31.89 -13.31 45.19
CA PHE A 46 32.22 -12.94 43.82
C PHE A 46 31.17 -13.45 42.84
N TYR A 47 31.05 -12.75 41.72
CA TYR A 47 30.22 -13.10 40.58
C TYR A 47 31.05 -13.25 39.31
N ASP A 48 30.90 -14.37 38.61
CA ASP A 48 31.54 -14.62 37.32
C ASP A 48 30.50 -14.52 36.19
N PRO A 49 30.44 -13.37 35.48
CA PRO A 49 29.43 -13.15 34.43
C PRO A 49 29.67 -14.01 33.18
N ASP A 50 30.92 -14.39 32.89
CA ASP A 50 31.29 -15.07 31.64
C ASP A 50 31.61 -16.57 31.84
N GLY A 51 31.75 -17.02 33.08
CA GLY A 51 32.00 -18.42 33.43
C GLY A 51 33.42 -18.88 33.13
N ASN A 52 34.35 -17.96 32.85
CA ASN A 52 35.74 -18.25 32.48
C ASN A 52 36.68 -18.26 33.70
N GLY A 53 36.16 -18.07 34.90
CA GLY A 53 36.90 -18.18 36.16
C GLY A 53 37.52 -16.87 36.66
N PRO A 54 38.56 -16.94 37.52
CA PRO A 54 38.99 -15.82 38.36
C PRO A 54 39.49 -14.56 37.63
N ALA A 55 39.80 -14.66 36.33
CA ALA A 55 40.27 -13.53 35.54
C ALA A 55 39.16 -12.53 35.17
N GLY A 56 37.88 -12.94 35.25
CA GLY A 56 36.70 -12.13 34.91
C GLY A 56 35.71 -11.91 36.07
N GLU A 57 36.00 -12.43 37.27
CA GLU A 57 35.08 -12.33 38.41
C GLU A 57 34.99 -10.91 38.99
N GLN A 58 33.78 -10.53 39.41
CA GLN A 58 33.45 -9.25 40.02
C GLN A 58 33.18 -9.43 41.52
N LEU A 59 33.75 -8.57 42.36
CA LEU A 59 33.51 -8.60 43.80
C LEU A 59 32.10 -8.06 44.10
N LEU A 60 31.26 -8.87 44.73
CA LEU A 60 29.91 -8.48 45.16
C LEU A 60 29.89 -7.92 46.58
N ALA A 61 30.53 -8.62 47.52
CA ALA A 61 30.48 -8.26 48.94
C ALA A 61 31.73 -8.71 49.68
N THR A 62 32.10 -7.96 50.73
CA THR A 62 33.12 -8.35 51.72
C THR A 62 32.47 -8.39 53.09
N PHE A 63 32.53 -9.55 53.75
CA PHE A 63 31.95 -9.76 55.07
C PHE A 63 32.93 -9.32 56.15
N GLN A 64 32.46 -8.51 57.09
CA GLN A 64 33.25 -7.99 58.21
C GLN A 64 33.02 -8.85 59.48
N GLY A 65 34.07 -9.02 60.29
CA GLY A 65 34.00 -9.79 61.53
C GLY A 65 34.22 -11.30 61.32
N THR A 66 33.50 -12.14 62.07
CA THR A 66 33.58 -13.59 61.92
C THR A 66 32.91 -14.02 60.60
N ALA A 67 33.69 -14.67 59.74
CA ALA A 67 33.25 -15.20 58.46
C ALA A 67 31.96 -16.04 58.59
N PRO A 68 30.86 -15.68 57.90
CA PRO A 68 29.67 -16.52 57.87
C PRO A 68 29.95 -17.82 57.11
N THR A 69 29.24 -18.89 57.48
CA THR A 69 29.12 -20.07 56.62
C THR A 69 28.03 -19.77 55.60
N LEU A 70 28.34 -19.82 54.31
CA LEU A 70 27.39 -19.59 53.22
C LEU A 70 27.22 -20.85 52.38
N ALA A 71 25.97 -21.13 52.02
CA ALA A 71 25.54 -22.14 51.06
C ALA A 71 24.73 -21.49 49.93
N ALA A 72 24.51 -22.24 48.84
CA ALA A 72 23.72 -21.76 47.70
C ALA A 72 22.30 -21.32 48.11
N SER A 73 21.69 -22.01 49.09
CA SER A 73 20.36 -21.68 49.63
C SER A 73 20.28 -20.33 50.36
N ASP A 74 21.42 -19.76 50.76
CA ASP A 74 21.49 -18.46 51.42
C ASP A 74 21.51 -17.30 50.40
N ILE A 75 21.60 -17.63 49.11
CA ILE A 75 21.58 -16.67 48.00
C ILE A 75 20.28 -16.86 47.24
N VAL A 76 19.50 -15.79 47.14
CA VAL A 76 18.26 -15.75 46.37
C VAL A 76 18.46 -14.73 45.27
N VAL A 77 18.18 -15.15 44.05
CA VAL A 77 18.12 -14.24 42.92
C VAL A 77 16.68 -13.76 42.86
N THR A 78 16.47 -12.47 43.02
CA THR A 78 15.16 -11.82 43.01
C THR A 78 15.12 -10.84 41.84
N SER A 79 13.95 -10.51 41.31
CA SER A 79 13.82 -9.19 40.70
C SER A 79 13.82 -8.15 41.81
N ALA A 80 14.47 -7.00 41.62
CA ALA A 80 14.40 -5.89 42.59
C ALA A 80 12.95 -5.48 42.92
N SER A 81 11.97 -5.87 42.09
CA SER A 81 10.54 -5.60 42.23
C SER A 81 9.74 -6.58 43.12
N GLY A 82 10.30 -7.73 43.53
CA GLY A 82 9.56 -8.73 44.31
C GLY A 82 8.53 -9.56 43.52
N ALA A 83 8.74 -9.73 42.21
CA ALA A 83 7.83 -10.49 41.35
C ALA A 83 7.82 -11.99 41.73
N ALA A 84 6.61 -12.57 41.80
CA ALA A 84 6.41 -14.00 42.02
C ALA A 84 6.54 -14.81 40.72
N PHE A 85 6.24 -14.18 39.58
CA PHE A 85 6.29 -14.78 38.25
C PHE A 85 6.73 -13.73 37.24
N ILE A 86 7.58 -14.10 36.27
CA ILE A 86 7.94 -13.25 35.14
C ILE A 86 7.44 -13.94 33.88
N LEU A 87 6.68 -13.22 33.04
CA LEU A 87 6.23 -13.67 31.73
C LEU A 87 6.99 -12.90 30.66
N GLU A 88 7.58 -13.60 29.70
CA GLU A 88 8.09 -13.00 28.47
C GLU A 88 7.07 -13.16 27.36
N ILE A 89 6.61 -12.04 26.81
CA ILE A 89 5.75 -11.97 25.64
C ILE A 89 6.60 -11.49 24.47
N LEU A 90 6.91 -12.41 23.57
CA LEU A 90 7.46 -12.09 22.25
C LEU A 90 6.29 -11.86 21.30
N HIS A 91 6.19 -10.67 20.72
CA HIS A 91 5.04 -10.29 19.93
C HIS A 91 5.40 -9.62 18.61
N ALA A 92 4.46 -9.70 17.69
CA ALA A 92 4.44 -8.96 16.44
C ALA A 92 2.99 -8.76 16.01
N GLY A 93 2.75 -7.83 15.09
CA GLY A 93 1.48 -7.65 14.41
C GLY A 93 1.74 -7.29 12.96
N ASP A 94 0.70 -7.23 12.15
CA ASP A 94 0.77 -6.67 10.80
C ASP A 94 1.91 -7.28 9.97
N LEU A 95 2.03 -8.60 10.01
CA LEU A 95 3.14 -9.30 9.37
C LEU A 95 3.13 -9.10 7.86
N GLU A 96 1.95 -9.13 7.24
CA GLU A 96 1.65 -8.61 5.89
C GLU A 96 2.77 -8.79 4.85
N GLY A 97 3.33 -10.00 4.76
CA GLY A 97 4.58 -10.23 4.03
C GLY A 97 4.58 -9.63 2.63
N GLY A 98 5.55 -8.75 2.35
CA GLY A 98 5.80 -8.20 1.01
C GLY A 98 6.93 -8.92 0.28
N VAL A 99 7.19 -8.51 -0.97
CA VAL A 99 8.34 -8.99 -1.77
C VAL A 99 9.68 -8.80 -1.04
N ALA A 100 9.82 -7.67 -0.33
CA ALA A 100 10.98 -7.36 0.50
C ALA A 100 11.15 -8.34 1.68
N SER A 101 10.06 -8.85 2.24
CA SER A 101 10.08 -9.81 3.35
C SER A 101 10.70 -11.14 2.93
N LEU A 102 10.61 -11.51 1.65
CA LEU A 102 11.32 -12.67 1.08
C LEU A 102 12.78 -12.38 0.76
N GLY A 103 13.22 -11.12 0.64
CA GLY A 103 14.56 -10.75 0.15
C GLY A 103 14.67 -10.68 -1.37
N ALA A 104 13.55 -10.76 -2.10
CA ALA A 104 13.50 -10.77 -3.57
C ALA A 104 13.84 -9.41 -4.23
N GLY A 105 14.07 -8.35 -3.43
CA GLY A 105 14.49 -7.02 -3.87
C GLY A 105 16.00 -6.76 -3.77
N GLY A 106 16.84 -7.78 -3.58
CA GLY A 106 18.31 -7.66 -3.58
C GLY A 106 19.00 -7.67 -2.21
N ALA A 107 18.34 -8.18 -1.16
CA ALA A 107 18.99 -8.44 0.13
C ALA A 107 19.34 -9.95 0.25
N ASP A 108 20.54 -10.27 0.75
CA ASP A 108 21.01 -11.67 0.90
C ASP A 108 20.04 -12.54 1.73
N SER A 109 19.38 -11.94 2.74
CA SER A 109 18.29 -12.53 3.55
C SER A 109 17.10 -11.57 3.67
N GLY A 110 15.87 -12.07 3.50
CA GLY A 110 14.64 -11.28 3.65
C GLY A 110 14.27 -11.02 5.11
N ASN A 111 13.35 -10.07 5.36
CA ASN A 111 12.93 -9.72 6.74
C ASN A 111 12.44 -10.93 7.54
N VAL A 112 11.72 -11.89 6.91
CA VAL A 112 11.21 -13.07 7.64
C VAL A 112 12.34 -13.92 8.23
N GLN A 113 13.44 -14.11 7.48
CA GLN A 113 14.60 -14.87 7.98
C GLN A 113 15.27 -14.12 9.13
N ARG A 114 15.45 -12.80 9.01
CA ARG A 114 16.06 -11.98 10.07
C ARG A 114 15.19 -11.90 11.31
N PHE A 115 13.88 -11.78 11.13
CA PHE A 115 12.89 -11.85 12.20
C PHE A 115 12.97 -13.19 12.92
N SER A 116 13.03 -14.31 12.18
CA SER A 116 13.20 -15.63 12.79
C SER A 116 14.49 -15.75 13.59
N ALA A 117 15.59 -15.15 13.12
CA ALA A 117 16.86 -15.15 13.84
C ALA A 117 16.77 -14.35 15.15
N VAL A 118 16.24 -13.13 15.10
CA VAL A 118 16.03 -12.27 16.28
C VAL A 118 15.09 -12.97 17.28
N LEU A 119 13.96 -13.49 16.81
CA LEU A 119 12.99 -14.21 17.64
C LEU A 119 13.62 -15.41 18.35
N ASN A 120 14.42 -16.21 17.63
CA ASN A 120 15.11 -17.37 18.23
C ASN A 120 16.15 -16.95 19.27
N ALA A 121 16.89 -15.86 19.04
CA ALA A 121 17.82 -15.34 20.02
C ALA A 121 17.09 -14.94 21.32
N LEU A 122 16.05 -14.12 21.20
CA LEU A 122 15.28 -13.63 22.36
C LEU A 122 14.59 -14.78 23.11
N ARG A 123 13.98 -15.72 22.39
CA ARG A 123 13.31 -16.90 22.98
C ARG A 123 14.28 -17.82 23.73
N ASN A 124 15.54 -17.89 23.30
CA ASN A 124 16.56 -18.73 23.93
C ASN A 124 17.34 -17.98 25.02
N ASP A 125 16.91 -16.78 25.41
CA ASP A 125 17.53 -16.03 26.48
C ASP A 125 17.31 -16.74 27.83
N PRO A 126 18.38 -17.22 28.50
CA PRO A 126 18.25 -18.06 29.69
C PRO A 126 17.66 -17.34 30.91
N ARG A 127 17.49 -16.01 30.84
CA ARG A 127 16.86 -15.22 31.91
C ARG A 127 15.35 -15.39 31.97
N TYR A 128 14.72 -15.81 30.86
CA TYR A 128 13.28 -15.92 30.74
C TYR A 128 12.89 -17.33 30.31
N GLU A 129 12.36 -18.10 31.26
CA GLU A 129 11.92 -19.48 31.02
C GLU A 129 10.44 -19.55 30.57
N ASN A 130 9.68 -18.50 30.89
CA ASN A 130 8.24 -18.43 30.71
C ASN A 130 7.91 -17.58 29.48
N THR A 131 8.28 -18.08 28.32
CA THR A 131 8.14 -17.33 27.06
C THR A 131 6.91 -17.77 26.29
N VAL A 132 6.16 -16.79 25.80
CA VAL A 132 5.09 -16.98 24.81
C VAL A 132 5.38 -16.18 23.55
N THR A 133 5.02 -16.73 22.39
CA THR A 133 5.07 -16.01 21.11
C THR A 133 3.66 -15.82 20.55
N VAL A 134 3.27 -14.58 20.35
CA VAL A 134 1.90 -14.20 19.96
C VAL A 134 1.89 -13.23 18.79
N ILE A 135 0.81 -13.21 18.01
CA ILE A 135 0.61 -12.25 16.92
C ILE A 135 -0.70 -11.50 17.10
N SER A 136 -0.67 -10.18 16.91
CA SER A 136 -1.83 -9.28 17.00
C SER A 136 -2.59 -9.09 15.68
N GLY A 137 -2.65 -10.10 14.81
CA GLY A 137 -3.43 -10.12 13.56
C GLY A 137 -2.68 -9.62 12.32
N ASP A 138 -3.38 -9.64 11.18
CA ASP A 138 -2.83 -9.38 9.84
C ASP A 138 -1.56 -10.21 9.56
N ALA A 139 -1.67 -11.51 9.82
CA ALA A 139 -0.63 -12.49 9.54
C ALA A 139 -0.32 -12.55 8.03
N TRP A 140 -1.28 -12.18 7.18
CA TRP A 140 -1.13 -12.12 5.74
C TRP A 140 -1.97 -11.00 5.12
N ILE A 141 -1.55 -10.58 3.93
CA ILE A 141 -2.29 -9.66 3.05
C ILE A 141 -2.28 -10.22 1.62
N PRO A 142 -3.35 -10.08 0.83
CA PRO A 142 -3.30 -10.49 -0.57
C PRO A 142 -2.20 -9.75 -1.32
N GLY A 143 -1.33 -10.49 -1.98
CA GLY A 143 -0.20 -9.92 -2.71
C GLY A 143 0.80 -10.99 -3.14
N PRO A 144 1.94 -10.59 -3.71
CA PRO A 144 2.98 -11.49 -4.19
C PRO A 144 3.42 -12.58 -3.22
N PHE A 145 3.59 -12.24 -1.94
CA PHE A 145 4.04 -13.18 -0.93
C PHE A 145 3.00 -14.28 -0.72
N LEU A 146 1.75 -13.89 -0.41
CA LEU A 146 0.64 -14.80 -0.23
C LEU A 146 0.42 -15.66 -1.49
N ALA A 147 0.47 -15.05 -2.68
CA ALA A 147 0.26 -15.73 -3.95
C ALA A 147 1.39 -16.72 -4.29
N ALA A 148 2.66 -16.41 -3.97
CA ALA A 148 3.79 -17.31 -4.21
C ALA A 148 3.60 -18.68 -3.53
N SER A 149 2.91 -18.70 -2.39
CA SER A 149 2.62 -19.94 -1.68
C SER A 149 1.54 -20.82 -2.33
N SER A 150 0.87 -20.37 -3.39
CA SER A 150 -0.02 -21.21 -4.22
C SER A 150 0.71 -21.92 -5.35
N ASP A 151 1.98 -21.58 -5.61
CA ASP A 151 2.75 -22.20 -6.68
C ASP A 151 2.97 -23.69 -6.39
N GLY A 152 2.84 -24.52 -7.44
CA GLY A 152 2.97 -25.97 -7.32
C GLY A 152 4.36 -26.41 -6.85
N SER A 153 5.39 -25.63 -7.16
CA SER A 153 6.79 -25.95 -6.80
C SER A 153 7.08 -25.84 -5.30
N VAL A 154 6.26 -25.10 -4.55
CA VAL A 154 6.49 -24.88 -3.11
C VAL A 154 5.57 -25.71 -2.21
N GLN A 155 4.47 -26.28 -2.74
CA GLN A 155 3.45 -26.96 -1.93
C GLN A 155 4.01 -28.10 -1.06
N SER A 156 4.96 -28.87 -1.59
CA SER A 156 5.53 -30.03 -0.90
C SER A 156 6.31 -29.65 0.36
N LEU A 157 6.86 -28.43 0.43
CA LEU A 157 7.65 -27.95 1.57
C LEU A 157 6.83 -27.85 2.86
N PHE A 158 5.52 -27.65 2.75
CA PHE A 158 4.61 -27.57 3.89
C PHE A 158 3.51 -28.64 3.85
N GLY A 159 3.69 -29.70 3.05
CA GLY A 159 2.77 -30.84 2.98
C GLY A 159 1.42 -30.53 2.32
N ALA A 160 1.31 -29.42 1.59
CA ALA A 160 0.06 -28.99 0.97
C ALA A 160 -0.20 -29.62 -0.39
N THR A 161 -1.48 -29.58 -0.77
CA THR A 161 -1.98 -29.87 -2.13
C THR A 161 -3.06 -28.85 -2.48
N GLY A 162 -3.31 -28.65 -3.79
CA GLY A 162 -4.42 -27.82 -4.26
C GLY A 162 -4.13 -26.32 -4.39
N ASN A 163 -2.85 -25.92 -4.42
CA ASN A 163 -2.43 -24.56 -4.79
C ASN A 163 -3.15 -23.45 -4.00
N VAL A 164 -3.29 -23.63 -2.69
CA VAL A 164 -3.98 -22.66 -1.83
C VAL A 164 -3.01 -21.57 -1.39
N ALA A 165 -3.27 -20.34 -1.82
CA ALA A 165 -2.49 -19.17 -1.40
C ALA A 165 -2.61 -18.92 0.12
N GLY A 166 -1.56 -18.45 0.77
CA GLY A 166 -1.45 -18.20 2.21
C GLY A 166 -0.98 -19.39 3.04
N ARG A 167 -0.83 -20.59 2.47
CA ARG A 167 -0.31 -21.75 3.22
C ARG A 167 1.19 -21.62 3.55
N GLY A 168 1.92 -20.83 2.78
CA GLY A 168 3.29 -20.45 3.08
C GLY A 168 3.38 -19.60 4.35
N ASP A 169 2.48 -18.62 4.50
CA ASP A 169 2.34 -17.80 5.71
C ASP A 169 2.03 -18.66 6.94
N VAL A 170 1.08 -19.60 6.81
CA VAL A 170 0.76 -20.57 7.88
C VAL A 170 1.97 -21.45 8.24
N ALA A 171 2.70 -21.94 7.24
CA ALA A 171 3.90 -22.75 7.49
C ALA A 171 5.01 -21.95 8.18
N ILE A 172 5.19 -20.68 7.79
CA ILE A 172 6.12 -19.75 8.44
C ILE A 172 5.69 -19.50 9.88
N MET A 173 4.42 -19.19 10.17
CA MET A 173 3.94 -19.00 11.54
C MET A 173 4.13 -20.24 12.41
N ASN A 174 3.84 -21.43 11.87
CA ASN A 174 4.09 -22.69 12.56
C ASN A 174 5.58 -22.90 12.87
N ALA A 175 6.47 -22.57 11.93
CA ALA A 175 7.92 -22.69 12.09
C ALA A 175 8.51 -21.62 13.04
N LEU A 176 7.92 -20.42 13.05
CA LEU A 176 8.23 -19.37 14.02
C LEU A 176 7.79 -19.75 15.42
N GLY A 177 6.91 -20.73 15.61
CA GLY A 177 6.45 -21.19 16.92
C GLY A 177 5.40 -20.26 17.53
N VAL A 178 4.54 -19.66 16.71
CA VAL A 178 3.45 -18.81 17.18
C VAL A 178 2.42 -19.65 17.93
N GLN A 179 2.05 -19.21 19.14
CA GLN A 179 1.17 -19.95 20.05
C GLN A 179 -0.25 -19.40 20.12
N MET A 180 -0.45 -18.11 19.86
CA MET A 180 -1.77 -17.46 19.82
C MET A 180 -1.82 -16.37 18.75
N ASN A 181 -2.97 -16.23 18.09
CA ASN A 181 -3.24 -15.16 17.12
C ASN A 181 -4.60 -14.53 17.39
N VAL A 182 -4.77 -13.29 16.93
CA VAL A 182 -6.08 -12.63 16.78
C VAL A 182 -6.35 -12.39 15.30
N PHE A 183 -7.62 -12.33 14.90
CA PHE A 183 -7.96 -11.89 13.55
C PHE A 183 -7.71 -10.39 13.39
N GLY A 184 -6.95 -10.02 12.36
CA GLY A 184 -6.96 -8.68 11.80
C GLY A 184 -7.97 -8.53 10.67
N ASN A 185 -7.89 -7.43 9.92
CA ASN A 185 -8.81 -7.21 8.80
C ASN A 185 -8.35 -7.94 7.54
N HIS A 186 -7.05 -8.02 7.26
CA HIS A 186 -6.53 -8.56 6.02
C HIS A 186 -6.67 -10.09 5.93
N GLU A 187 -6.91 -10.77 7.05
CA GLU A 187 -7.40 -12.15 7.02
C GLU A 187 -8.65 -12.31 6.16
N PHE A 188 -9.56 -11.33 6.18
CA PHE A 188 -10.88 -11.40 5.53
C PHE A 188 -10.91 -10.87 4.11
N ASP A 189 -9.82 -10.37 3.55
CA ASP A 189 -9.84 -9.67 2.25
C ASP A 189 -10.33 -10.56 1.11
N LEU A 190 -9.98 -11.86 1.17
CA LEU A 190 -10.39 -12.89 0.21
C LEU A 190 -11.59 -13.72 0.71
N GLY A 191 -12.20 -13.30 1.81
CA GLY A 191 -13.37 -13.93 2.41
C GLY A 191 -13.09 -15.19 3.23
N THR A 192 -14.11 -15.66 3.93
CA THR A 192 -14.00 -16.73 4.94
C THR A 192 -13.76 -18.13 4.35
N ASN A 193 -14.09 -18.35 3.08
CA ASN A 193 -13.69 -19.57 2.36
C ASN A 193 -12.17 -19.66 2.23
N GLN A 194 -11.52 -18.54 1.89
CA GLN A 194 -10.07 -18.49 1.75
C GLN A 194 -9.39 -18.77 3.10
N ILE A 195 -9.80 -18.07 4.16
CA ILE A 195 -9.30 -18.29 5.53
C ILE A 195 -9.41 -19.77 5.89
N THR A 196 -10.59 -20.37 5.69
CA THR A 196 -10.81 -21.78 6.04
C THR A 196 -9.87 -22.71 5.27
N SER A 197 -9.67 -22.48 3.97
CA SER A 197 -8.76 -23.30 3.15
C SER A 197 -7.28 -23.15 3.53
N GLN A 198 -6.92 -21.98 4.08
CA GLN A 198 -5.58 -21.62 4.55
C GLN A 198 -5.24 -22.26 5.89
N ILE A 199 -6.12 -22.14 6.88
CA ILE A 199 -5.81 -22.56 8.26
C ILE A 199 -6.17 -24.02 8.53
N ALA A 200 -7.07 -24.61 7.75
CA ALA A 200 -7.52 -25.97 7.94
C ALA A 200 -6.42 -27.01 7.62
N PRO A 201 -6.33 -28.08 8.41
CA PRO A 201 -5.59 -29.28 7.99
C PRO A 201 -6.16 -29.84 6.67
N ALA A 202 -5.28 -30.26 5.76
CA ALA A 202 -5.67 -30.82 4.47
C ALA A 202 -4.59 -31.77 3.90
N GLY A 203 -4.88 -33.07 3.82
CA GLY A 203 -3.87 -34.06 3.44
C GLY A 203 -2.72 -34.06 4.45
N ASN A 204 -1.49 -33.82 3.98
CA ASN A 204 -0.30 -33.73 4.84
C ASN A 204 -0.07 -32.30 5.39
N PHE A 205 -0.87 -31.32 4.98
CA PHE A 205 -0.76 -29.96 5.48
C PHE A 205 -1.34 -29.93 6.89
N PRO A 206 -0.55 -29.55 7.92
CA PRO A 206 -0.95 -29.67 9.31
C PRO A 206 -2.03 -28.67 9.71
N GLY A 207 -2.32 -27.66 8.90
CA GLY A 207 -3.12 -26.50 9.30
C GLY A 207 -2.32 -25.54 10.19
N LEU A 208 -2.97 -24.45 10.59
CA LEU A 208 -2.40 -23.49 11.53
C LEU A 208 -2.46 -24.07 12.95
N ARG A 209 -1.33 -24.21 13.63
CA ARG A 209 -1.29 -24.87 14.95
C ARG A 209 -1.86 -23.99 16.05
N SER A 210 -1.61 -22.68 15.98
CA SER A 210 -2.15 -21.72 16.93
C SER A 210 -3.61 -21.38 16.61
N PRO A 211 -4.49 -21.22 17.61
CA PRO A 211 -5.85 -20.80 17.37
C PRO A 211 -5.89 -19.33 16.96
N TYR A 212 -6.93 -18.98 16.20
CA TYR A 212 -7.34 -17.59 16.05
C TYR A 212 -8.35 -17.22 17.14
N LEU A 213 -8.13 -16.09 17.79
CA LEU A 213 -8.98 -15.56 18.84
C LEU A 213 -9.77 -14.34 18.34
N SER A 214 -11.05 -14.25 18.69
CA SER A 214 -11.81 -12.99 18.60
C SER A 214 -13.08 -13.05 19.44
N ALA A 215 -13.12 -12.27 20.52
CA ALA A 215 -14.24 -12.20 21.45
C ALA A 215 -15.42 -11.41 20.89
N ASN A 216 -15.21 -10.60 19.86
CA ASN A 216 -16.21 -9.70 19.29
C ASN A 216 -16.58 -10.04 17.83
N LEU A 217 -16.27 -11.25 17.37
CA LEU A 217 -16.80 -11.83 16.15
C LEU A 217 -17.75 -13.01 16.45
N ASP A 218 -18.76 -13.17 15.60
CA ASP A 218 -19.72 -14.26 15.62
C ASP A 218 -19.77 -14.92 14.25
N PHE A 219 -19.27 -16.15 14.20
CA PHE A 219 -19.17 -16.97 13.00
C PHE A 219 -20.38 -17.90 12.80
N SER A 220 -21.37 -17.91 13.70
CA SER A 220 -22.45 -18.92 13.70
C SER A 220 -23.24 -19.01 12.38
N ASN A 221 -23.42 -17.87 11.71
CA ASN A 221 -24.11 -17.76 10.42
C ASN A 221 -23.18 -17.96 9.20
N ASP A 222 -21.87 -18.07 9.39
CA ASP A 222 -20.90 -18.23 8.32
C ASP A 222 -20.60 -19.71 8.05
N SER A 223 -21.26 -20.27 7.04
CA SER A 223 -21.12 -21.68 6.69
C SER A 223 -19.71 -22.10 6.30
N ALA A 224 -18.87 -21.18 5.82
CA ALA A 224 -17.52 -21.49 5.38
C ALA A 224 -16.62 -21.81 6.58
N ILE A 225 -16.74 -21.04 7.66
CA ILE A 225 -15.77 -21.04 8.77
C ILE A 225 -16.34 -21.54 10.10
N ARG A 226 -17.66 -21.55 10.31
CA ARG A 226 -18.30 -21.95 11.60
C ARG A 226 -17.87 -23.31 12.13
N ALA A 227 -17.49 -24.24 11.26
CA ALA A 227 -17.04 -25.57 11.65
C ALA A 227 -15.67 -25.57 12.36
N ARG A 228 -14.95 -24.44 12.33
CA ARG A 228 -13.67 -24.22 13.01
C ARG A 228 -13.82 -23.63 14.41
N VAL A 229 -15.02 -23.17 14.77
CA VAL A 229 -15.28 -22.61 16.10
C VAL A 229 -15.29 -23.73 17.13
N VAL A 230 -14.47 -23.58 18.16
CA VAL A 230 -14.38 -24.49 19.33
C VAL A 230 -14.87 -23.79 20.59
N ASN A 231 -14.88 -24.51 21.72
CA ASN A 231 -15.26 -23.91 23.00
C ASN A 231 -14.17 -22.94 23.49
N ASP A 232 -14.62 -21.87 24.13
CA ASP A 232 -13.74 -20.85 24.71
C ASP A 232 -13.02 -21.34 25.98
N GLY A 233 -11.93 -20.67 26.34
CA GLY A 233 -11.21 -20.90 27.60
C GLY A 233 -10.56 -22.28 27.72
N GLN A 234 -10.19 -22.89 26.59
CA GLN A 234 -9.46 -24.16 26.55
C GLN A 234 -7.94 -23.95 26.46
N ASN A 235 -7.15 -24.99 26.74
CA ASN A 235 -5.70 -24.94 26.56
C ASN A 235 -5.36 -24.87 25.06
N GLY A 236 -4.89 -23.70 24.61
CA GLY A 236 -4.61 -23.41 23.20
C GLY A 236 -3.56 -24.33 22.58
N ALA A 237 -2.63 -24.86 23.37
CA ALA A 237 -1.61 -25.80 22.88
C ALA A 237 -2.19 -27.17 22.49
N THR A 238 -3.42 -27.47 22.91
CA THR A 238 -4.10 -28.75 22.67
C THR A 238 -5.28 -28.64 21.70
N LEU A 239 -5.61 -27.42 21.25
CA LEU A 239 -6.70 -27.21 20.32
C LEU A 239 -6.37 -27.84 18.95
N PRO A 240 -7.38 -28.36 18.23
CA PRO A 240 -7.18 -28.81 16.86
C PRO A 240 -6.59 -27.68 15.99
N ALA A 241 -5.71 -28.03 15.05
CA ALA A 241 -5.19 -27.05 14.11
C ALA A 241 -6.31 -26.39 13.28
N GLY A 242 -6.17 -25.08 13.06
CA GLY A 242 -7.14 -24.23 12.39
C GLY A 242 -8.37 -23.86 13.25
N SER A 243 -8.29 -24.03 14.57
CA SER A 243 -9.39 -23.69 15.49
C SER A 243 -9.57 -22.19 15.68
N ILE A 244 -10.81 -21.80 15.99
CA ILE A 244 -11.22 -20.43 16.30
C ILE A 244 -11.94 -20.42 17.65
N ALA A 245 -11.61 -19.47 18.52
CA ALA A 245 -12.27 -19.27 19.80
C ALA A 245 -12.37 -17.77 20.14
N ARG A 246 -13.09 -17.41 21.21
CA ARG A 246 -13.06 -16.05 21.78
C ARG A 246 -11.86 -15.87 22.69
N SER A 247 -11.51 -16.92 23.43
CA SER A 247 -10.41 -16.95 24.39
C SER A 247 -9.82 -18.36 24.53
N ALA A 248 -8.58 -18.42 24.99
CA ALA A 248 -7.86 -19.65 25.30
C ALA A 248 -6.84 -19.38 26.42
N PHE A 249 -6.15 -20.41 26.91
CA PHE A 249 -5.02 -20.24 27.83
C PHE A 249 -3.82 -21.10 27.45
N LEU A 250 -2.65 -20.77 27.96
CA LEU A 250 -1.44 -21.59 27.91
C LEU A 250 -0.96 -21.90 29.34
N GLU A 251 -0.39 -23.09 29.53
CA GLU A 251 0.34 -23.44 30.75
C GLU A 251 1.81 -23.09 30.56
N VAL A 252 2.34 -22.19 31.39
CA VAL A 252 3.71 -21.66 31.30
C VAL A 252 4.28 -21.56 32.70
N GLY A 253 5.40 -22.23 32.98
CA GLY A 253 6.07 -22.17 34.29
C GLY A 253 5.21 -22.64 35.47
N GLY A 254 4.22 -23.50 35.23
CA GLY A 254 3.25 -23.94 36.25
C GLY A 254 2.06 -23.00 36.45
N GLU A 255 2.02 -21.86 35.76
CA GLU A 255 0.93 -20.89 35.76
C GLU A 255 0.04 -21.04 34.52
N ARG A 256 -1.21 -20.57 34.59
CA ARG A 256 -2.10 -20.45 33.43
C ARG A 256 -2.17 -19.00 32.98
N ILE A 257 -1.81 -18.73 31.73
CA ILE A 257 -1.87 -17.40 31.11
C ILE A 257 -3.04 -17.37 30.14
N GLY A 258 -4.00 -16.48 30.40
CA GLY A 258 -5.19 -16.30 29.59
C GLY A 258 -4.96 -15.39 28.40
N PHE A 259 -5.59 -15.71 27.27
CA PHE A 259 -5.55 -14.91 26.05
C PHE A 259 -6.98 -14.65 25.56
N VAL A 260 -7.28 -13.39 25.25
CA VAL A 260 -8.56 -12.95 24.66
C VAL A 260 -8.26 -12.21 23.36
N GLY A 261 -9.05 -12.43 22.32
CA GLY A 261 -8.90 -11.71 21.05
C GLY A 261 -9.89 -10.56 20.91
N ALA A 262 -9.50 -9.47 20.24
CA ALA A 262 -10.42 -8.42 19.79
C ALA A 262 -10.06 -7.96 18.37
N THR A 263 -11.05 -7.92 17.49
CA THR A 263 -10.91 -7.48 16.09
C THR A 263 -11.67 -6.18 15.87
N THR A 264 -11.19 -5.30 15.02
CA THR A 264 -11.81 -3.99 14.78
C THR A 264 -13.32 -4.08 14.48
N PRO A 265 -14.18 -3.31 15.19
CA PRO A 265 -15.59 -3.20 14.83
C PRO A 265 -15.84 -2.64 13.42
N ALA A 266 -14.85 -1.99 12.82
CA ALA A 266 -14.93 -1.44 11.47
C ALA A 266 -14.74 -2.49 10.37
N LEU A 267 -14.55 -3.78 10.71
CA LEU A 267 -14.13 -4.85 9.79
C LEU A 267 -14.91 -4.87 8.46
N ARG A 268 -16.25 -4.74 8.49
CA ARG A 268 -17.08 -4.75 7.27
C ARG A 268 -16.83 -3.58 6.32
N SER A 269 -16.33 -2.46 6.83
CA SER A 269 -16.06 -1.27 6.02
C SER A 269 -14.71 -1.35 5.30
N ILE A 270 -13.81 -2.23 5.76
CA ILE A 270 -12.41 -2.30 5.32
C ILE A 270 -11.99 -3.65 4.74
N SER A 271 -12.79 -4.70 4.93
CA SER A 271 -12.53 -6.04 4.39
C SER A 271 -13.83 -6.80 4.03
N SER A 272 -13.73 -8.10 3.73
CA SER A 272 -14.81 -8.93 3.18
C SER A 272 -15.23 -10.08 4.12
N PRO A 273 -15.70 -9.81 5.35
CA PRO A 273 -15.99 -10.86 6.34
C PRO A 273 -17.21 -11.75 6.03
N GLY A 274 -17.92 -11.48 4.92
CA GLY A 274 -19.08 -12.26 4.51
C GLY A 274 -20.17 -12.32 5.58
N ALA A 275 -20.61 -13.53 5.90
CA ALA A 275 -21.69 -13.78 6.87
C ALA A 275 -21.22 -13.71 8.34
N THR A 276 -19.91 -13.58 8.59
CA THR A 276 -19.38 -13.34 9.93
C THR A 276 -19.88 -12.01 10.45
N ARG A 277 -20.36 -11.96 11.70
CA ARG A 277 -20.93 -10.77 12.34
C ARG A 277 -19.97 -10.16 13.36
N VAL A 278 -19.83 -8.84 13.31
CA VAL A 278 -19.23 -8.07 14.40
C VAL A 278 -20.26 -7.89 15.51
N VAL A 279 -19.86 -8.19 16.74
CA VAL A 279 -20.68 -8.00 17.95
C VAL A 279 -20.04 -6.92 18.83
N PRO A 280 -20.84 -5.99 19.41
CA PRO A 280 -22.30 -5.95 19.36
C PRO A 280 -22.87 -5.33 18.08
N GLY A 281 -22.06 -4.67 17.25
CA GLY A 281 -22.46 -4.11 15.97
C GLY A 281 -21.28 -3.62 15.14
N ASP A 282 -21.54 -3.36 13.87
CA ASP A 282 -20.54 -2.85 12.92
C ASP A 282 -20.32 -1.34 13.12
N ALA A 283 -19.06 -0.91 13.15
CA ALA A 283 -18.70 0.50 13.06
C ALA A 283 -18.50 0.90 11.60
N VAL A 284 -18.89 2.12 11.24
CA VAL A 284 -18.72 2.65 9.87
C VAL A 284 -17.41 3.39 9.66
N GLN A 285 -16.67 3.68 10.73
CA GLN A 285 -15.35 4.30 10.71
C GLN A 285 -14.35 3.50 11.56
N GLN A 286 -13.05 3.63 11.24
CA GLN A 286 -11.99 2.97 12.01
C GLN A 286 -11.76 3.61 13.39
N ALA A 287 -11.92 4.93 13.51
CA ALA A 287 -11.82 5.63 14.80
C ALA A 287 -13.12 5.42 15.59
N LEU A 288 -13.05 4.61 16.65
CA LEU A 288 -14.23 4.22 17.40
C LEU A 288 -14.72 5.35 18.30
N THR A 289 -16.03 5.54 18.35
CA THR A 289 -16.65 6.45 19.31
C THR A 289 -16.56 5.88 20.73
N PRO A 290 -16.67 6.72 21.78
CA PRO A 290 -16.70 6.25 23.16
C PRO A 290 -17.80 5.20 23.42
N ALA A 291 -18.96 5.31 22.77
CA ALA A 291 -20.04 4.35 22.90
C ALA A 291 -19.69 2.99 22.26
N GLU A 292 -19.05 3.00 21.08
CA GLU A 292 -18.58 1.78 20.41
C GLU A 292 -17.46 1.11 21.23
N LEU A 293 -16.52 1.87 21.79
CA LEU A 293 -15.47 1.37 22.68
C LEU A 293 -16.06 0.74 23.94
N GLN A 294 -17.03 1.39 24.58
CA GLN A 294 -17.73 0.84 25.75
C GLN A 294 -18.45 -0.48 25.43
N ALA A 295 -19.05 -0.56 24.23
CA ALA A 295 -19.75 -1.75 23.78
C ALA A 295 -18.78 -2.89 23.45
N LEU A 296 -17.65 -2.60 22.80
CA LEU A 296 -16.55 -3.53 22.56
C LEU A 296 -15.96 -4.05 23.89
N ALA A 297 -15.70 -3.15 24.85
CA ALA A 297 -15.23 -3.51 26.18
C ALA A 297 -16.17 -4.51 26.85
N GLY A 298 -17.49 -4.32 26.70
CA GLY A 298 -18.50 -5.25 27.20
C GLY A 298 -18.41 -6.66 26.61
N GLU A 299 -18.07 -6.80 25.32
CA GLU A 299 -17.89 -8.12 24.69
C GLU A 299 -16.56 -8.78 25.10
N VAL A 300 -15.46 -8.02 25.11
CA VAL A 300 -14.15 -8.50 25.58
C VAL A 300 -14.23 -8.95 27.04
N GLN A 301 -14.91 -8.17 27.89
CA GLN A 301 -14.99 -8.45 29.31
C GLN A 301 -15.69 -9.77 29.63
N LYS A 302 -16.67 -10.22 28.83
CA LYS A 302 -17.30 -11.54 29.01
C LYS A 302 -16.30 -12.68 28.88
N ALA A 303 -15.39 -12.59 27.91
CA ALA A 303 -14.36 -13.61 27.69
C ALA A 303 -13.31 -13.59 28.81
N VAL A 304 -12.92 -12.39 29.28
CA VAL A 304 -12.05 -12.20 30.45
C VAL A 304 -12.70 -12.79 31.72
N ASP A 305 -13.99 -12.55 31.94
CA ASP A 305 -14.76 -13.09 33.07
C ASP A 305 -14.80 -14.60 33.06
N ALA A 306 -15.00 -15.20 31.89
CA ALA A 306 -15.00 -16.64 31.73
C ALA A 306 -13.64 -17.27 32.10
N LEU A 307 -12.52 -16.61 31.77
CA LEU A 307 -11.18 -17.08 32.15
C LEU A 307 -10.90 -16.90 33.64
N THR A 308 -11.23 -15.74 34.21
CA THR A 308 -11.04 -15.47 35.64
C THR A 308 -11.88 -16.40 36.53
N ALA A 309 -13.08 -16.76 36.09
CA ALA A 309 -13.91 -17.78 36.76
C ALA A 309 -13.25 -19.18 36.79
N GLN A 310 -12.28 -19.46 35.93
CA GLN A 310 -11.48 -20.69 35.94
C GLN A 310 -10.22 -20.59 36.83
N GLY A 311 -10.04 -19.47 37.54
CA GLY A 311 -8.88 -19.19 38.37
C GLY A 311 -7.67 -18.63 37.62
N ILE A 312 -7.84 -18.19 36.36
CA ILE A 312 -6.78 -17.56 35.58
C ILE A 312 -6.70 -16.09 35.96
N ASN A 313 -5.56 -15.63 36.45
CA ASN A 313 -5.37 -14.28 36.98
C ASN A 313 -4.33 -13.44 36.22
N LYS A 314 -3.79 -13.95 35.10
CA LYS A 314 -2.86 -13.24 34.22
C LYS A 314 -3.45 -13.29 32.81
N ILE A 315 -3.86 -12.15 32.27
CA ILE A 315 -4.64 -12.08 31.01
C ILE A 315 -4.01 -11.10 30.03
N VAL A 316 -3.75 -11.60 28.83
CA VAL A 316 -3.26 -10.84 27.68
C VAL A 316 -4.41 -10.67 26.67
N LEU A 317 -4.71 -9.42 26.31
CA LEU A 317 -5.60 -9.09 25.21
C LEU A 317 -4.77 -8.95 23.92
N LEU A 318 -5.01 -9.82 22.95
CA LEU A 318 -4.51 -9.65 21.59
C LEU A 318 -5.55 -8.82 20.82
N SER A 319 -5.13 -7.63 20.38
CA SER A 319 -6.01 -6.60 19.85
C SER A 319 -5.60 -6.21 18.44
N HIS A 320 -6.58 -6.05 17.56
CA HIS A 320 -6.36 -5.55 16.21
C HIS A 320 -7.42 -4.49 15.84
N LEU A 321 -7.26 -3.26 16.33
CA LEU A 321 -8.27 -2.20 16.22
C LEU A 321 -7.94 -1.10 15.21
N GLN A 322 -6.94 -1.32 14.34
CA GLN A 322 -6.54 -0.42 13.22
C GLN A 322 -5.92 0.91 13.63
N ILE A 323 -6.23 1.42 14.82
CA ILE A 323 -5.76 2.71 15.31
C ILE A 323 -5.36 2.55 16.76
N TYR A 324 -4.08 2.76 17.06
CA TYR A 324 -3.51 2.62 18.41
C TYR A 324 -4.30 3.39 19.50
N ALA A 325 -4.90 4.54 19.15
CA ALA A 325 -5.73 5.31 20.08
C ALA A 325 -6.99 4.56 20.53
N ASN A 326 -7.51 3.62 19.74
CA ASN A 326 -8.61 2.76 20.15
C ASN A 326 -8.16 1.81 21.27
N GLU A 327 -6.99 1.18 21.16
CA GLU A 327 -6.44 0.35 22.23
C GLU A 327 -6.19 1.14 23.52
N ALA A 328 -5.57 2.32 23.41
CA ALA A 328 -5.32 3.20 24.54
C ALA A 328 -6.63 3.64 25.23
N ALA A 329 -7.70 3.89 24.46
CA ALA A 329 -9.01 4.25 24.99
C ALA A 329 -9.82 3.03 25.49
N LEU A 330 -9.52 1.82 25.01
CA LEU A 330 -10.16 0.58 25.46
C LEU A 330 -9.60 0.12 26.81
N ALA A 331 -8.28 0.25 27.03
CA ALA A 331 -7.59 -0.17 28.26
C ALA A 331 -8.31 0.25 29.57
N PRO A 332 -8.65 1.54 29.79
CA PRO A 332 -9.28 1.97 31.04
C PRO A 332 -10.73 1.51 31.22
N LEU A 333 -11.31 0.82 30.23
CA LEU A 333 -12.67 0.26 30.29
C LEU A 333 -12.68 -1.21 30.70
N LEU A 334 -11.52 -1.86 30.75
CA LEU A 334 -11.36 -3.29 31.03
C LEU A 334 -10.82 -3.50 32.45
N ARG A 335 -11.23 -4.60 33.10
CA ARG A 335 -10.70 -5.05 34.40
C ARG A 335 -10.15 -6.47 34.26
N ASN A 336 -9.15 -6.82 35.09
CA ASN A 336 -8.41 -8.09 35.04
C ASN A 336 -7.74 -8.37 33.68
N VAL A 337 -7.35 -7.33 32.94
CA VAL A 337 -6.48 -7.45 31.76
C VAL A 337 -5.16 -6.79 32.12
N ASP A 338 -4.05 -7.49 31.90
CA ASP A 338 -2.73 -7.04 32.33
C ASP A 338 -1.92 -6.46 31.16
N VAL A 339 -2.04 -7.04 29.98
CA VAL A 339 -1.30 -6.62 28.78
C VAL A 339 -2.23 -6.54 27.59
N ILE A 340 -2.13 -5.46 26.80
CA ILE A 340 -2.69 -5.35 25.46
C ILE A 340 -1.56 -5.41 24.43
N VAL A 341 -1.61 -6.40 23.54
CA VAL A 341 -0.76 -6.45 22.34
C VAL A 341 -1.58 -5.87 21.19
N ALA A 342 -1.27 -4.63 20.79
CA ALA A 342 -2.00 -3.89 19.77
C ALA A 342 -1.61 -4.30 18.34
N GLY A 343 -2.44 -4.00 17.35
CA GLY A 343 -2.26 -4.38 15.95
C GLY A 343 -3.16 -3.59 14.99
N GLY A 344 -2.87 -3.66 13.69
CA GLY A 344 -3.62 -3.03 12.60
C GLY A 344 -3.23 -1.58 12.30
N ASN A 345 -2.34 -1.01 13.10
CA ASN A 345 -1.99 0.41 13.04
C ASN A 345 -0.55 0.66 12.57
N HIS A 346 0.23 -0.41 12.35
CA HIS A 346 1.64 -0.35 11.92
C HIS A 346 2.56 0.48 12.83
N ARG A 347 2.11 0.89 14.02
CA ARG A 347 2.82 1.85 14.86
C ARG A 347 4.02 1.18 15.52
N LEU A 348 5.16 1.85 15.43
CA LEU A 348 6.36 1.48 16.16
C LEU A 348 6.38 2.23 17.50
N THR A 349 6.28 1.50 18.61
CA THR A 349 6.58 2.00 19.96
C THR A 349 8.02 1.61 20.29
N LEU A 350 8.85 2.56 20.72
CA LEU A 350 10.24 2.32 21.14
C LEU A 350 10.49 3.02 22.47
N ASP A 351 11.44 2.53 23.25
CA ASP A 351 12.04 3.29 24.36
C ASP A 351 13.38 3.94 23.97
N ALA A 352 14.00 4.63 24.92
CA ALA A 352 15.23 5.39 24.68
C ALA A 352 16.47 4.51 24.39
N THR A 353 16.39 3.21 24.68
CA THR A 353 17.48 2.24 24.50
C THR A 353 17.34 1.43 23.21
N ASP A 354 16.16 1.45 22.59
CA ASP A 354 15.87 0.75 21.35
C ASP A 354 16.51 1.42 20.13
N ARG A 355 17.03 0.60 19.21
CA ARG A 355 17.46 1.10 17.91
C ARG A 355 16.30 1.22 16.93
N ARG A 356 16.18 2.41 16.35
CA ARG A 356 15.30 2.66 15.20
C ARG A 356 15.98 2.28 13.87
N ARG A 357 15.22 1.65 12.98
CA ARG A 357 15.66 1.44 11.59
C ARG A 357 15.50 2.74 10.80
N SER A 358 16.35 2.94 9.80
CA SER A 358 16.41 4.19 9.02
C SER A 358 15.15 4.46 8.19
N GLU A 359 14.29 3.46 7.98
CA GLU A 359 13.04 3.64 7.22
C GLU A 359 11.92 4.34 8.03
N PHE A 360 12.09 4.50 9.35
CA PHE A 360 11.11 5.13 10.23
C PHE A 360 11.52 6.56 10.63
N GLY A 361 10.51 7.46 10.69
CA GLY A 361 10.66 8.86 11.13
C GLY A 361 10.85 9.01 12.65
N ALA A 362 10.55 10.19 13.20
CA ALA A 362 10.48 10.38 14.65
C ALA A 362 9.33 9.56 15.26
N ASN A 363 9.54 8.99 16.45
CA ASN A 363 8.48 8.27 17.18
C ASN A 363 7.82 9.19 18.20
N ASP A 364 6.53 8.93 18.44
CA ASP A 364 5.70 9.71 19.35
C ASP A 364 5.24 8.92 20.59
N LEU A 365 5.70 7.67 20.80
CA LEU A 365 5.25 6.82 21.93
C LEU A 365 6.34 5.95 22.53
N ASP A 366 6.21 5.72 23.84
CA ASP A 366 7.05 4.88 24.68
C ASP A 366 6.70 3.39 24.54
N TYR A 367 7.70 2.52 24.75
CA TYR A 367 7.53 1.08 24.88
C TYR A 367 7.84 0.62 26.32
N PRO A 368 6.96 -0.17 26.98
CA PRO A 368 5.52 -0.22 26.75
C PRO A 368 4.89 1.11 27.19
N GLU A 369 3.65 1.35 26.76
CA GLU A 369 2.82 2.36 27.39
C GLU A 369 2.16 1.77 28.65
N PHE A 370 2.50 2.32 29.82
CA PHE A 370 1.83 1.94 31.07
C PHE A 370 0.57 2.78 31.30
N THR A 371 -0.50 2.09 31.67
CA THR A 371 -1.81 2.68 31.98
C THR A 371 -2.51 1.88 33.10
N PHE A 372 -3.78 2.16 33.35
CA PHE A 372 -4.57 1.48 34.37
C PHE A 372 -5.88 0.95 33.80
N GLY A 373 -6.29 -0.23 34.25
CA GLY A 373 -7.63 -0.78 33.98
C GLY A 373 -8.73 -0.10 34.80
N ALA A 374 -9.98 -0.47 34.52
CA ALA A 374 -11.17 -0.01 35.23
C ALA A 374 -11.20 -0.42 36.72
N ASP A 375 -10.42 -1.43 37.10
CA ASP A 375 -10.18 -1.88 38.47
C ASP A 375 -9.04 -1.14 39.18
N GLY A 376 -8.40 -0.19 38.51
CA GLY A 376 -7.26 0.58 39.02
C GLY A 376 -5.94 -0.20 39.03
N LYS A 377 -5.89 -1.40 38.44
CA LYS A 377 -4.65 -2.18 38.35
C LYS A 377 -3.78 -1.70 37.17
N PRO A 378 -2.44 -1.78 37.29
CA PRO A 378 -1.55 -1.44 36.19
C PRO A 378 -1.76 -2.35 34.97
N MET A 379 -1.64 -1.77 33.79
CA MET A 379 -1.72 -2.45 32.50
C MET A 379 -0.61 -1.95 31.58
N ALA A 380 -0.12 -2.78 30.67
CA ALA A 380 0.86 -2.40 29.64
C ALA A 380 0.26 -2.54 28.23
N ILE A 381 0.53 -1.58 27.34
CA ILE A 381 0.19 -1.64 25.92
C ILE A 381 1.49 -1.71 25.12
N VAL A 382 1.58 -2.66 24.18
CA VAL A 382 2.76 -2.85 23.33
C VAL A 382 2.39 -2.97 21.86
N ASN A 383 3.28 -2.51 20.97
CA ASN A 383 3.24 -2.79 19.53
C ASN A 383 4.65 -2.88 18.94
N ALA A 384 4.82 -3.52 17.78
CA ALA A 384 6.12 -3.74 17.15
C ALA A 384 6.10 -3.57 15.62
N ALA A 385 5.52 -2.45 15.14
CA ALA A 385 5.42 -2.13 13.71
C ALA A 385 4.80 -3.26 12.86
N SER A 386 5.32 -3.49 11.65
CA SER A 386 4.72 -4.37 10.63
C SER A 386 5.78 -5.10 9.81
N ASN A 387 5.38 -5.90 8.82
CA ASN A 387 6.23 -6.42 7.74
C ASN A 387 7.46 -7.22 8.18
N TYR A 388 7.35 -7.91 9.33
CA TYR A 388 8.46 -8.63 9.98
C TYR A 388 9.66 -7.71 10.30
N LEU A 389 9.43 -6.40 10.48
CA LEU A 389 10.52 -5.42 10.64
C LEU A 389 11.11 -5.42 12.04
N TYR A 390 10.34 -5.84 13.05
CA TYR A 390 10.70 -5.85 14.47
C TYR A 390 10.11 -7.07 15.18
N VAL A 391 10.82 -7.58 16.18
CA VAL A 391 10.28 -8.49 17.21
C VAL A 391 10.11 -7.67 18.49
N GLY A 392 8.87 -7.53 18.98
CA GLY A 392 8.61 -6.91 20.27
C GLY A 392 8.86 -7.88 21.41
N ARG A 393 9.45 -7.41 22.51
CA ARG A 393 9.65 -8.19 23.74
C ARG A 393 9.15 -7.43 24.95
N LEU A 394 8.23 -8.04 25.69
CA LEU A 394 7.82 -7.60 27.01
C LEU A 394 7.97 -8.74 28.01
N ALA A 395 9.10 -8.75 28.71
CA ALA A 395 9.35 -9.51 29.91
C ALA A 395 8.97 -8.66 31.13
N ILE A 396 7.88 -9.04 31.80
CA ILE A 396 7.29 -8.28 32.90
C ILE A 396 6.87 -9.22 34.03
N GLY A 397 7.00 -8.71 35.26
CA GLY A 397 6.75 -9.41 36.50
C GLY A 397 5.30 -9.26 36.97
N PHE A 398 4.85 -10.27 37.70
CA PHE A 398 3.55 -10.37 38.34
C PHE A 398 3.73 -10.69 39.81
N ASP A 399 2.87 -10.13 40.67
CA ASP A 399 2.79 -10.51 42.08
C ASP A 399 2.08 -11.87 42.27
N ALA A 400 1.94 -12.31 43.53
CA ALA A 400 1.31 -13.60 43.86
C ALA A 400 -0.19 -13.62 43.54
N GLU A 401 -0.84 -12.46 43.54
CA GLU A 401 -2.25 -12.28 43.17
C GLU A 401 -2.45 -12.22 41.65
N GLY A 402 -1.37 -12.12 40.87
CA GLY A 402 -1.38 -12.06 39.41
C GLY A 402 -1.47 -10.65 38.84
N ASN A 403 -1.23 -9.60 39.62
CA ASN A 403 -1.22 -8.23 39.11
C ASN A 403 0.14 -7.90 38.50
N LEU A 404 0.13 -7.18 37.38
CA LEU A 404 1.33 -6.69 36.72
C LEU A 404 2.12 -5.70 37.59
N LEU A 405 3.45 -5.81 37.57
CA LEU A 405 4.39 -4.96 38.32
C LEU A 405 5.20 -4.08 37.36
N PRO A 406 4.80 -2.83 37.07
CA PRO A 406 5.53 -1.95 36.15
C PRO A 406 6.99 -1.73 36.55
N ALA A 407 7.29 -1.78 37.85
CA ALA A 407 8.64 -1.61 38.39
C ALA A 407 9.61 -2.74 38.02
N SER A 408 9.15 -3.85 37.44
CA SER A 408 10.01 -4.91 36.90
C SER A 408 10.36 -4.71 35.42
N TYR A 409 9.94 -3.60 34.81
CA TYR A 409 10.26 -3.32 33.42
C TYR A 409 11.71 -2.86 33.31
N ASN A 410 12.49 -3.57 32.49
CA ASN A 410 13.86 -3.20 32.20
C ASN A 410 14.02 -2.83 30.71
N PRO A 411 14.25 -1.55 30.37
CA PRO A 411 14.37 -1.11 28.98
C PRO A 411 15.59 -1.73 28.27
N ILE A 412 16.66 -2.09 29.00
CA ILE A 412 17.86 -2.68 28.39
C ILE A 412 17.57 -4.08 27.78
N THR A 413 16.60 -4.80 28.34
CA THR A 413 16.29 -6.17 27.92
C THR A 413 14.94 -6.31 27.24
N ASN A 414 14.11 -5.26 27.26
CA ASN A 414 12.83 -5.18 26.59
C ASN A 414 12.92 -4.24 25.39
N GLY A 415 11.78 -4.04 24.72
CA GLY A 415 11.69 -3.11 23.61
C GLY A 415 11.34 -3.78 22.29
N ALA A 416 11.50 -3.04 21.20
CA ALA A 416 11.31 -3.56 19.85
C ALA A 416 12.65 -3.78 19.16
N PHE A 417 12.96 -5.06 18.90
CA PHE A 417 14.24 -5.48 18.32
C PHE A 417 14.16 -5.51 16.79
N PRO A 418 14.94 -4.70 16.07
CA PRO A 418 14.88 -4.62 14.62
C PRO A 418 15.34 -5.91 13.93
N ALA A 419 14.57 -6.39 12.97
CA ALA A 419 14.87 -7.54 12.11
C ALA A 419 15.62 -7.13 10.83
N ASP A 420 16.73 -6.42 10.99
CA ASP A 420 17.68 -6.10 9.92
C ASP A 420 19.04 -6.77 10.17
N ALA A 421 20.00 -6.59 9.26
CA ALA A 421 21.31 -7.24 9.39
C ALA A 421 22.06 -6.81 10.66
N GLN A 422 21.92 -5.53 11.05
CA GLN A 422 22.52 -4.99 12.26
C GLN A 422 21.83 -5.53 13.51
N GLY A 423 20.50 -5.68 13.50
CA GLY A 423 19.72 -6.15 14.64
C GLY A 423 19.99 -7.61 14.96
N VAL A 424 20.17 -8.45 13.93
CA VAL A 424 20.66 -9.83 14.09
C VAL A 424 22.05 -9.87 14.74
N GLN A 425 22.91 -8.88 14.48
CA GLN A 425 24.21 -8.76 15.15
C GLN A 425 24.05 -8.25 16.59
N GLU A 426 23.26 -7.21 16.81
CA GLU A 426 23.06 -6.59 18.14
C GLU A 426 22.48 -7.55 19.17
N VAL A 427 21.54 -8.43 18.76
CA VAL A 427 21.04 -9.47 19.67
C VAL A 427 22.09 -10.55 19.96
N ASN A 428 23.10 -10.72 19.11
CA ASN A 428 24.22 -11.65 19.31
C ASN A 428 25.41 -11.01 20.05
N THR A 429 25.64 -9.71 19.87
CA THR A 429 26.82 -8.98 20.34
C THR A 429 26.36 -7.68 21.01
N THR A 430 26.43 -7.65 22.33
CA THR A 430 26.00 -6.53 23.19
C THR A 430 26.47 -5.16 22.72
N ALA A 431 25.56 -4.19 22.68
CA ALA A 431 25.90 -2.76 22.74
C ALA A 431 25.67 -2.12 24.13
N ASN A 432 24.97 -2.79 25.08
CA ASN A 432 24.63 -2.21 26.40
C ASN A 432 24.93 -3.15 27.60
N GLY A 433 26.01 -3.93 27.54
CA GLY A 433 26.59 -4.59 28.72
C GLY A 433 25.80 -5.73 29.41
N ALA A 434 24.64 -6.17 28.92
CA ALA A 434 23.81 -7.14 29.65
C ALA A 434 23.50 -8.49 28.97
N VAL A 435 23.82 -8.73 27.70
CA VAL A 435 23.47 -10.02 27.04
C VAL A 435 24.42 -10.41 25.92
N THR A 436 25.13 -11.53 26.08
CA THR A 436 25.76 -12.22 24.95
C THR A 436 24.93 -13.45 24.63
N LEU A 437 24.02 -13.37 23.64
CA LEU A 437 23.28 -14.53 23.10
C LEU A 437 24.05 -15.16 21.92
N ALA A 438 25.39 -15.14 21.99
CA ALA A 438 26.25 -15.50 20.87
C ALA A 438 25.90 -16.88 20.30
N GLY A 439 25.62 -16.91 19.00
CA GLY A 439 25.28 -18.14 18.27
C GLY A 439 23.81 -18.54 18.33
N GLN A 440 22.94 -17.75 18.97
CA GLN A 440 21.50 -18.04 19.07
C GLN A 440 20.66 -17.35 18.01
N ALA A 441 21.13 -16.25 17.39
CA ALA A 441 20.39 -15.60 16.30
C ALA A 441 20.56 -16.32 14.95
N VAL A 442 20.08 -17.57 14.91
CA VAL A 442 20.04 -18.42 13.72
C VAL A 442 18.58 -18.59 13.32
N PRO A 443 18.21 -18.28 12.07
CA PRO A 443 16.83 -18.47 11.62
C PRO A 443 16.43 -19.94 11.62
N ASN A 444 15.15 -20.21 11.81
CA ASN A 444 14.60 -21.56 11.68
C ASN A 444 14.85 -22.08 10.25
N ALA A 445 15.35 -23.31 10.13
CA ALA A 445 15.68 -23.92 8.84
C ALA A 445 14.47 -24.04 7.90
N ASP A 446 13.29 -24.34 8.44
CA ASP A 446 12.05 -24.42 7.66
C ASP A 446 11.65 -23.02 7.15
N VAL A 447 11.79 -21.99 7.98
CA VAL A 447 11.56 -20.59 7.55
C VAL A 447 12.49 -20.23 6.40
N VAL A 448 13.78 -20.59 6.49
CA VAL A 448 14.75 -20.35 5.41
C VAL A 448 14.35 -21.10 4.14
N ALA A 449 14.01 -22.40 4.24
CA ALA A 449 13.61 -23.21 3.09
C ALA A 449 12.37 -22.67 2.38
N ILE A 450 11.31 -22.37 3.15
CA ILE A 450 10.04 -21.85 2.63
C ILE A 450 10.25 -20.49 1.96
N THR A 451 10.92 -19.56 2.64
CA THR A 451 11.12 -18.20 2.12
C THR A 451 12.04 -18.16 0.91
N ASN A 452 13.06 -19.03 0.83
CA ASN A 452 13.90 -19.15 -0.37
C ASN A 452 13.11 -19.70 -1.57
N ALA A 453 12.28 -20.72 -1.36
CA ALA A 453 11.48 -21.28 -2.45
C ALA A 453 10.43 -20.28 -2.96
N MET A 454 9.73 -19.59 -2.04
CA MET A 454 8.82 -18.51 -2.40
C MET A 454 9.53 -17.34 -3.07
N ARG A 455 10.74 -16.97 -2.62
CA ARG A 455 11.59 -15.96 -3.28
C ARG A 455 11.85 -16.35 -4.73
N SER A 456 12.21 -17.60 -5.00
CA SER A 456 12.47 -18.07 -6.37
C SER A 456 11.23 -17.96 -7.27
N VAL A 457 10.04 -18.28 -6.76
CA VAL A 457 8.78 -18.08 -7.50
C VAL A 457 8.57 -16.61 -7.83
N VAL A 458 8.73 -15.73 -6.85
CA VAL A 458 8.57 -14.27 -7.05
C VAL A 458 9.61 -13.74 -8.05
N GLN A 459 10.87 -14.16 -7.97
CA GLN A 459 11.94 -13.76 -8.89
C GLN A 459 11.71 -14.24 -10.32
N GLN A 460 11.13 -15.44 -10.51
CA GLN A 460 10.76 -15.94 -11.83
C GLN A 460 9.61 -15.13 -12.43
N LYS A 461 8.57 -14.86 -11.64
CA LYS A 461 7.44 -14.03 -12.06
C LYS A 461 7.85 -12.60 -12.36
N ASP A 462 8.77 -12.03 -11.58
CA ASP A 462 9.29 -10.68 -11.84
C ASP A 462 10.21 -10.64 -13.07
N GLY A 463 10.91 -11.73 -13.35
CA GLY A 463 11.75 -11.85 -14.53
C GLY A 463 10.97 -12.11 -15.83
N ASN A 464 9.75 -12.63 -15.73
CA ASN A 464 8.86 -12.80 -16.86
C ASN A 464 8.29 -11.45 -17.32
N VAL A 465 9.08 -10.71 -18.10
CA VAL A 465 8.73 -9.39 -18.62
C VAL A 465 7.82 -9.49 -19.84
N LEU A 466 6.71 -8.75 -19.80
CA LEU A 466 5.58 -8.83 -20.72
C LEU A 466 5.42 -7.56 -21.55
N GLY A 467 6.07 -6.47 -21.16
CA GLY A 467 6.17 -5.22 -21.90
C GLY A 467 7.04 -4.22 -21.16
N GLN A 468 7.01 -2.98 -21.60
CA GLN A 468 7.76 -1.89 -20.97
C GLN A 468 6.91 -0.62 -20.89
N THR A 469 7.15 0.21 -19.89
CA THR A 469 6.58 1.56 -19.77
C THR A 469 7.63 2.58 -19.36
N ALA A 470 7.49 3.81 -19.86
CA ALA A 470 8.34 4.94 -19.52
C ALA A 470 7.74 5.80 -18.39
N VAL A 471 6.51 5.49 -17.96
CA VAL A 471 5.75 6.28 -16.98
C VAL A 471 5.28 5.41 -15.82
N TYR A 472 4.91 6.06 -14.72
CA TYR A 472 4.20 5.40 -13.62
C TYR A 472 2.77 5.08 -14.06
N LEU A 473 2.32 3.83 -13.90
CA LEU A 473 0.96 3.41 -14.21
C LEU A 473 0.11 3.51 -12.94
N ASP A 474 -0.80 4.47 -12.89
CA ASP A 474 -1.50 4.84 -11.67
C ASP A 474 -2.72 3.95 -11.39
N GLY A 475 -2.53 3.03 -10.46
CA GLY A 475 -3.54 2.15 -9.89
C GLY A 475 -3.99 2.55 -8.49
N ARG A 476 -3.59 3.73 -7.99
CA ARG A 476 -3.91 4.17 -6.62
C ARG A 476 -5.41 4.28 -6.45
N ARG A 477 -5.91 3.76 -5.33
CA ARG A 477 -7.35 3.73 -4.98
C ARG A 477 -8.03 5.10 -5.08
N SER A 478 -7.34 6.18 -4.68
CA SER A 478 -7.87 7.55 -4.73
C SER A 478 -8.11 8.04 -6.14
N GLU A 479 -7.36 7.51 -7.11
CA GLU A 479 -7.35 7.96 -8.50
C GLU A 479 -8.30 7.09 -9.33
N VAL A 480 -8.04 5.78 -9.41
CA VAL A 480 -8.80 4.85 -10.28
C VAL A 480 -10.30 4.76 -9.94
N ARG A 481 -10.69 5.23 -8.76
CA ARG A 481 -12.09 5.26 -8.31
C ARG A 481 -12.74 6.64 -8.42
N GLY A 482 -12.05 7.67 -8.88
CA GLY A 482 -12.58 9.04 -8.91
C GLY A 482 -12.27 9.83 -10.18
N GLN A 483 -11.30 9.39 -10.99
CA GLN A 483 -10.91 10.06 -12.22
C GLN A 483 -10.39 9.07 -13.28
N GLU A 484 -10.10 9.57 -14.47
CA GLU A 484 -9.33 8.83 -15.48
C GLU A 484 -7.95 8.48 -14.93
N THR A 485 -7.44 7.28 -15.24
CA THR A 485 -6.02 7.02 -15.08
C THR A 485 -5.41 6.36 -16.30
N ASN A 486 -4.11 6.59 -16.52
CA ASN A 486 -3.36 5.97 -17.60
C ASN A 486 -3.40 4.42 -17.53
N PHE A 487 -3.37 3.85 -16.33
CA PHE A 487 -3.44 2.42 -16.12
C PHE A 487 -4.86 1.86 -16.29
N GLY A 488 -5.87 2.63 -15.87
CA GLY A 488 -7.27 2.35 -16.16
C GLY A 488 -7.53 2.24 -17.66
N ASN A 489 -7.07 3.23 -18.42
CA ASN A 489 -7.13 3.25 -19.88
C ASN A 489 -6.41 2.05 -20.50
N LEU A 490 -5.15 1.83 -20.12
CA LEU A 490 -4.33 0.75 -20.66
C LEU A 490 -4.98 -0.63 -20.48
N THR A 491 -5.53 -0.89 -19.30
CA THR A 491 -6.16 -2.19 -19.00
C THR A 491 -7.55 -2.34 -19.60
N ALA A 492 -8.29 -1.26 -19.79
CA ALA A 492 -9.57 -1.29 -20.49
C ALA A 492 -9.37 -1.51 -22.01
N ASP A 493 -8.37 -0.85 -22.62
CA ASP A 493 -7.98 -1.05 -24.02
C ASP A 493 -7.49 -2.49 -24.26
N ALA A 494 -6.69 -3.04 -23.34
CA ALA A 494 -6.26 -4.43 -23.38
C ALA A 494 -7.44 -5.43 -23.37
N ASN A 495 -8.43 -5.21 -22.50
CA ASN A 495 -9.64 -6.02 -22.47
C ASN A 495 -10.41 -5.94 -23.79
N LEU A 496 -10.50 -4.75 -24.40
CA LEU A 496 -11.17 -4.55 -25.70
C LEU A 496 -10.46 -5.31 -26.83
N GLN A 497 -9.14 -5.16 -26.93
CA GLN A 497 -8.36 -5.87 -27.94
C GLN A 497 -8.45 -7.38 -27.78
N ALA A 498 -8.40 -7.90 -26.54
CA ALA A 498 -8.46 -9.33 -26.29
C ALA A 498 -9.76 -9.96 -26.79
N VAL A 499 -10.91 -9.31 -26.57
CA VAL A 499 -12.20 -9.88 -27.02
C VAL A 499 -12.43 -9.77 -28.52
N ARG A 500 -11.86 -8.75 -29.18
CA ARG A 500 -12.01 -8.52 -30.63
C ARG A 500 -11.43 -9.63 -31.48
N ALA A 501 -10.52 -10.44 -30.93
CA ALA A 501 -10.06 -11.66 -31.57
C ALA A 501 -11.18 -12.71 -31.74
N SER A 502 -12.20 -12.68 -30.86
CA SER A 502 -13.34 -13.61 -30.87
C SER A 502 -14.65 -12.98 -31.36
N ASP A 503 -14.85 -11.69 -31.12
CA ASP A 503 -16.02 -10.91 -31.52
C ASP A 503 -15.59 -9.50 -31.90
N SER A 504 -15.32 -9.29 -33.20
CA SER A 504 -14.87 -8.00 -33.73
C SER A 504 -15.93 -6.90 -33.66
N SER A 505 -17.18 -7.22 -33.31
CA SER A 505 -18.22 -6.22 -33.10
C SER A 505 -18.09 -5.47 -31.78
N ALA A 506 -17.25 -5.94 -30.85
CA ALA A 506 -16.95 -5.26 -29.59
C ALA A 506 -16.27 -3.91 -29.84
N VAL A 507 -16.94 -2.81 -29.46
CA VAL A 507 -16.45 -1.44 -29.68
C VAL A 507 -16.13 -0.68 -28.40
N LEU A 508 -16.60 -1.15 -27.25
CA LEU A 508 -16.31 -0.51 -25.97
C LEU A 508 -15.94 -1.50 -24.87
N SER A 509 -15.15 -1.03 -23.91
CA SER A 509 -14.70 -1.77 -22.75
C SER A 509 -14.99 -0.97 -21.48
N LEU A 510 -15.49 -1.67 -20.46
CA LEU A 510 -15.76 -1.11 -19.14
C LEU A 510 -15.20 -2.03 -18.06
N LYS A 511 -14.41 -1.47 -17.14
CA LYS A 511 -14.02 -2.14 -15.90
C LYS A 511 -14.04 -1.18 -14.72
N ASN A 512 -14.31 -1.70 -13.53
CA ASN A 512 -14.42 -0.91 -12.31
C ASN A 512 -13.04 -0.66 -11.69
N GLY A 513 -12.81 0.53 -11.12
CA GLY A 513 -11.59 0.87 -10.40
C GLY A 513 -11.36 0.01 -9.15
N GLY A 514 -12.41 -0.64 -8.63
CA GLY A 514 -12.30 -1.63 -7.55
C GLY A 514 -11.48 -2.87 -7.92
N GLY A 515 -11.41 -3.21 -9.22
CA GLY A 515 -10.64 -4.33 -9.77
C GLY A 515 -9.15 -4.03 -9.97
N ILE A 516 -8.75 -2.75 -9.99
CA ILE A 516 -7.35 -2.31 -10.02
C ILE A 516 -6.89 -2.11 -8.57
N ARG A 517 -5.90 -2.89 -8.14
CA ARG A 517 -5.53 -3.05 -6.72
C ARG A 517 -4.22 -2.40 -6.34
N ASP A 518 -3.38 -2.15 -7.32
CA ASP A 518 -2.07 -1.54 -7.13
C ASP A 518 -1.62 -0.84 -8.41
N SER A 519 -0.64 0.04 -8.26
CA SER A 519 0.04 0.70 -9.37
C SER A 519 1.18 -0.16 -9.90
N ILE A 520 1.63 0.13 -11.13
CA ILE A 520 2.86 -0.45 -11.68
C ILE A 520 3.90 0.67 -11.78
N GLY A 521 4.92 0.60 -10.92
CA GLY A 521 5.94 1.62 -10.77
C GLY A 521 6.25 1.91 -9.30
N ALA A 522 7.00 2.97 -9.04
CA ALA A 522 7.39 3.35 -7.69
C ALA A 522 7.14 4.85 -7.43
N ILE A 523 6.74 5.16 -6.20
CA ILE A 523 6.70 6.52 -5.68
C ILE A 523 7.90 6.69 -4.75
N ARG A 524 8.74 7.70 -4.98
CA ARG A 524 9.90 8.03 -4.16
C ARG A 524 9.80 9.45 -3.60
N GLY A 525 10.22 9.65 -2.36
CA GLY A 525 10.21 10.96 -1.70
C GLY A 525 8.95 11.19 -0.85
N GLY A 526 9.12 11.83 0.30
CA GLY A 526 8.03 12.08 1.27
C GLY A 526 8.44 12.33 2.73
N GLN A 527 9.68 12.04 3.13
CA GLN A 527 10.21 12.46 4.44
C GLN A 527 11.30 13.54 4.28
N GLY A 528 11.23 14.59 5.11
CA GLY A 528 12.26 15.63 5.21
C GLY A 528 12.23 16.75 4.17
N GLY A 529 11.13 16.94 3.43
CA GLY A 529 10.99 18.05 2.47
C GLY A 529 11.52 17.77 1.05
N THR A 530 11.65 16.49 0.67
CA THR A 530 11.98 16.09 -0.71
C THR A 530 10.74 16.03 -1.60
N GLU A 531 10.89 16.39 -2.88
CA GLU A 531 9.86 16.30 -3.92
C GLU A 531 9.40 14.85 -4.13
N ILE A 532 8.09 14.61 -4.17
CA ILE A 532 7.50 13.30 -4.49
C ILE A 532 7.68 13.04 -6.00
N ARG A 533 8.26 11.90 -6.35
CA ARG A 533 8.50 11.48 -7.74
C ARG A 533 7.85 10.14 -8.02
N PHE A 534 7.09 10.08 -9.09
CA PHE A 534 6.45 8.90 -9.64
C PHE A 534 7.33 8.38 -10.78
N GLN A 535 7.72 7.12 -10.68
CA GLN A 535 8.70 6.51 -11.58
C GLN A 535 8.13 5.23 -12.18
N PRO A 536 8.51 4.89 -13.43
CA PRO A 536 8.22 3.57 -13.99
C PRO A 536 8.85 2.46 -13.12
N PRO A 537 8.49 1.19 -13.36
CA PRO A 537 9.08 0.06 -12.64
C PRO A 537 10.61 0.12 -12.63
N ALA A 538 11.22 -0.04 -11.44
CA ALA A 538 12.67 -0.10 -11.34
C ALA A 538 13.20 -1.41 -11.97
N ALA A 539 14.43 -1.37 -12.48
CA ALA A 539 15.13 -2.60 -12.87
C ALA A 539 15.30 -3.52 -11.65
N ASN A 540 15.16 -4.83 -11.86
CA ASN A 540 15.46 -5.83 -10.84
C ASN A 540 16.52 -6.82 -11.35
N PRO A 541 17.81 -6.60 -11.06
CA PRO A 541 18.88 -7.48 -11.51
C PRO A 541 18.86 -8.87 -10.86
N THR A 542 18.09 -9.05 -9.78
CA THR A 542 18.00 -10.32 -9.04
C THR A 542 16.84 -11.21 -9.47
N SER A 543 15.94 -10.69 -10.32
CA SER A 543 14.92 -11.50 -10.98
C SER A 543 15.57 -12.43 -12.03
N THR A 544 14.88 -13.51 -12.41
CA THR A 544 15.42 -14.51 -13.33
C THR A 544 14.42 -14.80 -14.45
N PRO A 545 14.67 -14.31 -15.69
CA PRO A 545 15.78 -13.44 -16.10
C PRO A 545 15.70 -12.02 -15.51
N PRO A 546 16.76 -11.19 -15.55
CA PRO A 546 16.73 -9.83 -15.03
C PRO A 546 15.70 -8.93 -15.72
N LYS A 547 14.86 -8.27 -14.91
CA LYS A 547 13.89 -7.26 -15.33
C LYS A 547 14.60 -5.93 -15.62
N PRO A 548 14.47 -5.35 -16.83
CA PRO A 548 15.00 -4.04 -17.15
C PRO A 548 14.18 -2.91 -16.51
N GLU A 549 14.73 -1.69 -16.47
CA GLU A 549 13.98 -0.50 -16.05
C GLU A 549 12.77 -0.27 -16.97
N GLY A 550 11.65 0.10 -16.37
CA GLY A 550 10.36 0.20 -17.04
C GLY A 550 9.72 -1.13 -17.42
N GLY A 551 10.40 -2.27 -17.23
CA GLY A 551 9.84 -3.58 -17.55
C GLY A 551 8.58 -3.85 -16.74
N ILE A 552 7.50 -4.27 -17.40
CA ILE A 552 6.26 -4.72 -16.76
C ILE A 552 6.30 -6.24 -16.72
N SER A 553 6.39 -6.82 -15.52
CA SER A 553 6.50 -8.27 -15.31
C SER A 553 5.16 -8.94 -15.04
N GLN A 554 5.12 -10.27 -15.12
CA GLN A 554 3.97 -11.06 -14.65
C GLN A 554 3.64 -10.71 -13.20
N LEU A 555 4.66 -10.53 -12.35
CA LEU A 555 4.48 -10.13 -10.96
C LEU A 555 3.74 -8.79 -10.83
N ASP A 556 4.11 -7.78 -11.63
CA ASP A 556 3.45 -6.47 -11.60
C ASP A 556 1.96 -6.58 -11.97
N ILE A 557 1.64 -7.37 -13.00
CA ILE A 557 0.26 -7.59 -13.45
C ILE A 557 -0.55 -8.35 -12.42
N GLU A 558 -0.02 -9.46 -11.87
CA GLU A 558 -0.69 -10.24 -10.83
C GLU A 558 -0.94 -9.41 -9.57
N ASN A 559 0.02 -8.55 -9.18
CA ASN A 559 -0.13 -7.66 -8.03
C ASN A 559 -1.18 -6.56 -8.26
N SER A 560 -1.28 -6.05 -9.49
CA SER A 560 -2.16 -4.94 -9.82
C SER A 560 -3.59 -5.39 -10.14
N LEU A 561 -3.77 -6.58 -10.72
CA LEU A 561 -5.07 -7.16 -11.12
C LEU A 561 -5.35 -8.46 -10.35
N ARG A 562 -5.30 -8.40 -9.02
CA ARG A 562 -5.24 -9.58 -8.12
C ARG A 562 -6.38 -10.59 -8.27
N PHE A 563 -7.53 -10.17 -8.79
CA PHE A 563 -8.70 -11.04 -8.95
C PHE A 563 -8.68 -11.87 -10.24
N ASN A 564 -7.88 -11.47 -11.24
CA ASN A 564 -7.83 -12.10 -12.57
C ASN A 564 -9.24 -12.39 -13.15
N ASN A 565 -10.11 -11.38 -13.15
CA ASN A 565 -11.50 -11.57 -13.56
C ASN A 565 -11.59 -12.08 -15.01
N ALA A 566 -12.53 -13.01 -15.23
CA ALA A 566 -12.93 -13.41 -16.58
C ALA A 566 -13.59 -12.23 -17.33
N LEU A 567 -13.47 -12.25 -18.65
CA LEU A 567 -14.11 -11.28 -19.54
C LEU A 567 -15.47 -11.80 -20.00
N SER A 568 -16.43 -10.89 -20.08
CA SER A 568 -17.77 -11.13 -20.61
C SER A 568 -18.10 -10.10 -21.67
N LEU A 569 -18.79 -10.54 -22.71
CA LEU A 569 -19.41 -9.66 -23.68
C LEU A 569 -20.88 -9.46 -23.33
N VAL A 570 -21.36 -8.22 -23.40
CA VAL A 570 -22.78 -7.87 -23.29
C VAL A 570 -23.15 -6.98 -24.47
N THR A 571 -24.40 -7.11 -24.94
CA THR A 571 -24.99 -6.21 -25.93
C THR A 571 -25.96 -5.30 -25.19
N LEU A 572 -25.75 -4.00 -25.34
CA LEU A 572 -26.58 -2.97 -24.71
C LEU A 572 -27.15 -2.04 -25.78
N GLU A 573 -28.40 -1.62 -25.59
CA GLU A 573 -28.97 -0.51 -26.35
C GLU A 573 -28.37 0.83 -25.93
N ALA A 574 -28.41 1.84 -26.80
CA ALA A 574 -27.87 3.18 -26.52
C ALA A 574 -28.40 3.79 -25.21
N ARG A 575 -29.69 3.57 -24.91
CA ARG A 575 -30.31 4.00 -23.65
C ARG A 575 -29.74 3.30 -22.42
N GLU A 576 -29.38 2.04 -22.54
CA GLU A 576 -28.80 1.23 -21.46
C GLU A 576 -27.33 1.59 -21.26
N VAL A 577 -26.58 1.87 -22.35
CA VAL A 577 -25.23 2.43 -22.25
C VAL A 577 -25.27 3.74 -21.45
N LYS A 578 -26.17 4.68 -21.77
CA LYS A 578 -26.34 5.90 -20.97
C LYS A 578 -26.63 5.56 -19.50
N ASP A 579 -27.57 4.66 -19.22
CA ASP A 579 -27.94 4.31 -17.84
C ASP A 579 -26.79 3.68 -17.03
N VAL A 580 -25.98 2.83 -17.65
CA VAL A 580 -24.77 2.26 -17.02
C VAL A 580 -23.81 3.38 -16.62
N PHE A 581 -23.58 4.37 -17.49
CA PHE A 581 -22.69 5.48 -17.16
C PHE A 581 -23.28 6.46 -16.15
N GLU A 582 -24.60 6.67 -16.14
CA GLU A 582 -25.30 7.39 -15.06
C GLU A 582 -25.14 6.66 -13.72
N PHE A 583 -25.15 5.31 -13.73
CA PHE A 583 -24.84 4.51 -12.55
C PHE A 583 -23.39 4.67 -12.09
N VAL A 584 -22.42 4.63 -13.01
CA VAL A 584 -21.00 4.84 -12.72
C VAL A 584 -20.79 6.14 -11.94
N VAL A 585 -21.41 7.24 -12.38
CA VAL A 585 -21.22 8.57 -11.77
C VAL A 585 -22.24 8.90 -10.67
N SER A 586 -23.03 7.93 -10.19
CA SER A 586 -24.05 8.15 -9.15
C SER A 586 -23.48 8.27 -7.73
N GLY A 587 -22.40 7.53 -7.41
CA GLY A 587 -21.82 7.42 -6.07
C GLY A 587 -20.80 8.51 -5.75
N SER A 588 -21.25 9.74 -5.46
CA SER A 588 -20.38 10.84 -5.01
C SER A 588 -20.45 11.02 -3.47
N PRO A 589 -19.31 11.22 -2.75
CA PRO A 589 -17.93 11.22 -3.26
C PRO A 589 -17.52 9.83 -3.75
N PHE A 590 -16.68 9.80 -4.79
CA PHE A 590 -16.27 8.55 -5.42
C PHE A 590 -15.23 7.82 -4.57
N ASN A 591 -15.68 6.98 -3.62
CA ASN A 591 -14.81 6.14 -2.78
C ASN A 591 -15.07 4.62 -2.93
N GLN A 592 -16.12 4.29 -3.69
CA GLN A 592 -16.57 2.92 -3.94
C GLN A 592 -15.87 2.34 -5.17
N GLY A 593 -15.76 1.02 -5.24
CA GLY A 593 -15.11 0.34 -6.37
C GLY A 593 -15.78 0.59 -7.73
N ARG A 594 -17.04 1.03 -7.74
CA ARG A 594 -17.92 1.09 -8.92
C ARG A 594 -17.49 2.06 -10.03
N PHE A 595 -16.72 3.10 -9.75
CA PHE A 595 -16.31 4.07 -10.78
C PHE A 595 -15.53 3.35 -11.89
N ALA A 596 -15.84 3.64 -13.15
CA ALA A 596 -15.36 2.85 -14.28
C ALA A 596 -14.19 3.50 -15.01
N GLN A 597 -13.22 2.66 -15.38
CA GLN A 597 -12.20 2.92 -16.39
C GLN A 597 -12.69 2.35 -17.74
N ILE A 598 -12.32 2.97 -18.86
CA ILE A 598 -12.96 2.75 -20.16
C ILE A 598 -11.96 2.60 -21.32
N GLY A 599 -12.39 1.89 -22.37
CA GLY A 599 -11.69 1.79 -23.65
C GLY A 599 -12.67 1.84 -24.82
N GLY A 600 -12.24 2.37 -25.96
CA GLY A 600 -13.08 2.53 -27.16
C GLY A 600 -14.20 3.58 -27.06
N MET A 601 -14.17 4.43 -26.03
CA MET A 601 -15.17 5.47 -25.82
C MET A 601 -14.63 6.63 -24.97
N ALA A 602 -15.34 7.76 -24.98
CA ALA A 602 -15.13 8.90 -24.09
C ALA A 602 -16.48 9.44 -23.59
N TYR A 603 -16.50 9.98 -22.36
CA TYR A 603 -17.70 10.60 -21.80
C TYR A 603 -17.37 11.72 -20.81
N SER A 604 -18.33 12.62 -20.62
CA SER A 604 -18.26 13.72 -19.67
C SER A 604 -19.45 13.66 -18.72
N PHE A 605 -19.27 14.17 -17.50
CA PHE A 605 -20.31 14.21 -16.50
C PHE A 605 -20.29 15.47 -15.64
N ASP A 606 -21.47 15.82 -15.12
CA ASP A 606 -21.73 16.97 -14.27
C ASP A 606 -22.41 16.52 -12.98
N LEU A 607 -21.68 16.58 -11.86
CA LEU A 607 -22.17 16.18 -10.55
C LEU A 607 -23.27 17.09 -9.98
N SER A 608 -23.44 18.30 -10.53
CA SER A 608 -24.53 19.21 -10.13
C SER A 608 -25.89 18.75 -10.66
N GLN A 609 -25.91 17.88 -11.66
CA GLN A 609 -27.14 17.32 -12.19
C GLN A 609 -27.69 16.19 -11.31
N THR A 610 -28.96 15.85 -11.55
CA THR A 610 -29.67 14.81 -10.82
C THR A 610 -28.97 13.47 -10.94
N SER A 611 -28.61 12.89 -9.79
CA SER A 611 -28.04 11.54 -9.71
C SER A 611 -29.07 10.48 -10.10
N ARG A 612 -28.60 9.37 -10.66
CA ARG A 612 -29.41 8.17 -10.85
C ARG A 612 -29.85 7.58 -9.51
N THR A 613 -31.13 7.25 -9.39
CA THR A 613 -31.70 6.52 -8.23
C THR A 613 -32.33 5.18 -8.63
N ASP A 614 -32.75 5.05 -9.88
CA ASP A 614 -33.36 3.85 -10.47
C ASP A 614 -32.97 3.72 -11.96
N LEU A 615 -33.30 2.60 -12.62
CA LEU A 615 -33.05 2.37 -14.05
C LEU A 615 -33.66 3.48 -14.91
N GLY A 616 -32.86 4.01 -15.84
CA GLY A 616 -33.23 5.07 -16.77
C GLY A 616 -33.33 6.46 -16.13
N THR A 617 -33.03 6.60 -14.84
CA THR A 617 -33.01 7.90 -14.15
C THR A 617 -31.59 8.49 -14.13
N GLY A 618 -31.48 9.80 -13.95
CA GLY A 618 -30.19 10.50 -13.90
C GLY A 618 -29.93 11.38 -15.12
N ALA A 619 -29.19 12.46 -14.88
CA ALA A 619 -28.87 13.49 -15.86
C ALA A 619 -27.41 13.97 -15.77
N ARG A 620 -26.55 13.20 -15.10
CA ARG A 620 -25.14 13.56 -14.85
C ARG A 620 -24.30 13.39 -16.10
N VAL A 621 -24.54 12.37 -16.91
CA VAL A 621 -23.79 12.18 -18.17
C VAL A 621 -24.17 13.31 -19.14
N ARG A 622 -23.17 14.05 -19.64
CA ARG A 622 -23.38 15.22 -20.52
C ARG A 622 -23.06 14.90 -21.97
N SER A 623 -21.94 14.25 -22.22
CA SER A 623 -21.53 13.79 -23.53
C SER A 623 -21.05 12.34 -23.43
N LEU A 624 -21.33 11.52 -24.43
CA LEU A 624 -20.82 10.14 -24.55
C LEU A 624 -20.63 9.81 -26.02
N ALA A 625 -19.43 9.41 -26.40
CA ALA A 625 -19.07 9.04 -27.77
C ALA A 625 -18.36 7.69 -27.80
N ILE A 626 -18.65 6.91 -28.84
CA ILE A 626 -17.90 5.72 -29.21
C ILE A 626 -16.78 6.13 -30.17
N LEU A 627 -15.59 5.59 -29.96
CA LEU A 627 -14.39 5.95 -30.68
C LEU A 627 -13.89 4.78 -31.54
N ASP A 628 -13.29 5.08 -32.70
CA ASP A 628 -12.47 4.12 -33.43
C ASP A 628 -11.07 3.98 -32.82
N ASP A 629 -10.25 3.10 -33.41
CA ASP A 629 -8.88 2.83 -32.93
C ASP A 629 -7.94 4.04 -33.09
N ASN A 630 -8.32 5.04 -33.89
CA ASN A 630 -7.59 6.29 -34.06
C ASN A 630 -8.12 7.40 -33.12
N GLY A 631 -9.09 7.09 -32.24
CA GLY A 631 -9.72 8.05 -31.35
C GLY A 631 -10.75 8.97 -32.01
N ASN A 632 -11.20 8.68 -33.24
CA ASN A 632 -12.26 9.45 -33.89
C ASN A 632 -13.64 9.03 -33.40
N VAL A 633 -14.52 10.01 -33.21
CA VAL A 633 -15.93 9.76 -32.90
C VAL A 633 -16.60 9.06 -34.07
N VAL A 634 -17.09 7.84 -33.84
CA VAL A 634 -17.85 7.03 -34.82
C VAL A 634 -19.34 6.95 -34.50
N ASP A 635 -19.73 7.14 -33.23
CA ASP A 635 -21.13 7.29 -32.82
C ASP A 635 -21.21 8.26 -31.63
N VAL A 636 -22.18 9.17 -31.67
CA VAL A 636 -22.53 10.04 -30.54
C VAL A 636 -23.73 9.41 -29.85
N VAL A 637 -23.54 8.95 -28.61
CA VAL A 637 -24.62 8.32 -27.81
C VAL A 637 -25.37 9.37 -27.01
N VAL A 638 -24.65 10.28 -26.37
CA VAL A 638 -25.21 11.38 -25.57
C VAL A 638 -24.58 12.70 -25.98
N GLN A 639 -25.41 13.73 -26.14
CA GLN A 639 -24.99 15.11 -26.33
C GLN A 639 -25.88 16.02 -25.48
N ASN A 640 -25.27 16.93 -24.71
CA ASN A 640 -25.96 17.83 -23.79
C ASN A 640 -26.93 17.11 -22.81
N GLY A 641 -26.57 15.90 -22.40
CA GLY A 641 -27.36 15.02 -21.53
C GLY A 641 -28.53 14.30 -22.20
N GLN A 642 -28.71 14.48 -23.51
CA GLN A 642 -29.78 13.85 -24.29
C GLN A 642 -29.24 12.70 -25.15
N LEU A 643 -29.97 11.58 -25.18
CA LEU A 643 -29.69 10.48 -26.10
C LEU A 643 -29.79 10.98 -27.55
N GLN A 644 -28.81 10.61 -28.37
CA GLN A 644 -28.79 10.92 -29.79
C GLN A 644 -29.13 9.67 -30.61
N GLY A 645 -29.74 9.84 -31.78
CA GLY A 645 -30.06 8.74 -32.69
C GLY A 645 -31.13 7.77 -32.16
N ASN A 646 -31.19 6.57 -32.74
CA ASN A 646 -32.13 5.52 -32.31
C ASN A 646 -31.76 4.98 -30.93
N PRO A 647 -32.60 5.12 -29.88
CA PRO A 647 -32.28 4.67 -28.52
C PRO A 647 -32.09 3.15 -28.40
N ASN A 648 -32.60 2.38 -29.35
CA ASN A 648 -32.53 0.92 -29.37
C ASN A 648 -31.38 0.38 -30.25
N ARG A 649 -30.54 1.26 -30.82
CA ARG A 649 -29.33 0.78 -31.52
C ARG A 649 -28.39 0.16 -30.49
N THR A 650 -27.75 -0.92 -30.87
CA THR A 650 -26.99 -1.75 -29.94
C THR A 650 -25.49 -1.54 -30.08
N PHE A 651 -24.79 -1.60 -28.95
CA PHE A 651 -23.34 -1.64 -28.89
C PHE A 651 -22.89 -2.91 -28.18
N ARG A 652 -21.83 -3.53 -28.69
CA ARG A 652 -21.20 -4.68 -28.07
C ARG A 652 -20.10 -4.19 -27.14
N MET A 653 -20.24 -4.49 -25.85
CA MET A 653 -19.34 -4.08 -24.78
C MET A 653 -18.63 -5.32 -24.20
N THR A 654 -17.33 -5.19 -23.94
CA THR A 654 -16.63 -6.10 -23.02
C THR A 654 -16.58 -5.53 -21.61
N THR A 655 -16.78 -6.40 -20.63
CA THR A 655 -16.64 -6.06 -19.21
C THR A 655 -16.16 -7.27 -18.42
N LEU A 656 -15.94 -7.11 -17.12
CA LEU A 656 -15.56 -8.21 -16.24
C LEU A 656 -16.80 -9.06 -15.92
N SER A 657 -16.67 -10.39 -15.89
CA SER A 657 -17.77 -11.29 -15.51
C SER A 657 -18.31 -11.01 -14.11
N PHE A 658 -17.46 -10.51 -13.21
CA PHE A 658 -17.85 -9.98 -11.91
C PHE A 658 -18.93 -8.88 -12.05
N LEU A 659 -18.70 -7.90 -12.91
CA LEU A 659 -19.64 -6.79 -13.14
C LEU A 659 -20.87 -7.26 -13.90
N ALA A 660 -20.69 -8.04 -14.97
CA ALA A 660 -21.81 -8.62 -15.73
C ALA A 660 -22.73 -9.48 -14.84
N GLY A 661 -22.20 -10.07 -13.77
CA GLY A 661 -22.92 -10.80 -12.72
C GLY A 661 -23.56 -9.96 -11.63
N GLY A 662 -23.47 -8.62 -11.69
CA GLY A 662 -24.02 -7.70 -10.69
C GLY A 662 -23.03 -7.25 -9.60
N GLY A 663 -21.75 -7.60 -9.74
CA GLY A 663 -20.67 -7.09 -8.89
C GLY A 663 -20.64 -5.57 -8.87
N ASP A 664 -20.24 -4.99 -7.72
CA ASP A 664 -20.32 -3.54 -7.45
C ASP A 664 -21.72 -2.93 -7.69
N SER A 665 -22.78 -3.75 -7.66
CA SER A 665 -24.17 -3.39 -7.94
C SER A 665 -24.44 -2.94 -9.38
N TYR A 666 -23.60 -3.36 -10.34
CA TYR A 666 -23.82 -3.01 -11.74
C TYR A 666 -25.16 -3.56 -12.26
N PRO A 667 -25.94 -2.75 -12.99
CA PRO A 667 -27.33 -3.05 -13.33
C PRO A 667 -27.53 -4.04 -14.49
N PHE A 668 -26.48 -4.67 -15.03
CA PHE A 668 -26.56 -5.47 -16.27
C PHE A 668 -27.67 -6.53 -16.27
N ALA A 669 -27.91 -7.21 -15.14
CA ALA A 669 -28.96 -8.22 -15.00
C ALA A 669 -30.40 -7.64 -15.09
N SER A 670 -30.55 -6.32 -14.97
CA SER A 670 -31.83 -5.63 -14.94
C SER A 670 -32.32 -5.15 -16.31
N TYR A 671 -31.48 -5.21 -17.35
CA TYR A 671 -31.75 -4.66 -18.68
C TYR A 671 -32.50 -5.61 -19.64
N ASN A 672 -33.42 -6.44 -19.15
CA ASN A 672 -34.08 -7.46 -19.99
C ASN A 672 -35.47 -7.01 -20.48
N ASP A 673 -35.53 -5.91 -21.23
CA ASP A 673 -36.75 -5.29 -21.77
C ASP A 673 -37.11 -5.78 -23.21
N GLY A 674 -36.86 -7.06 -23.51
CA GLY A 674 -37.27 -7.71 -24.78
C GLY A 674 -36.18 -7.83 -25.85
N VAL A 675 -34.98 -7.30 -25.63
CA VAL A 675 -33.74 -7.69 -26.33
C VAL A 675 -32.88 -8.45 -25.34
N PRO A 676 -32.43 -9.69 -25.61
CA PRO A 676 -31.53 -10.37 -24.70
C PRO A 676 -30.24 -9.55 -24.54
N LEU A 677 -29.76 -9.37 -23.30
CA LEU A 677 -28.42 -8.84 -22.96
C LEU A 677 -27.30 -9.51 -23.79
N ASN A 678 -27.60 -10.67 -24.38
CA ASN A 678 -26.72 -11.49 -25.20
C ASN A 678 -25.37 -11.67 -24.49
N ARG A 679 -25.46 -11.91 -23.17
CA ARG A 679 -24.29 -12.07 -22.32
C ARG A 679 -23.57 -13.34 -22.73
N VAL A 680 -22.30 -13.20 -23.06
CA VAL A 680 -21.40 -14.31 -23.36
C VAL A 680 -20.22 -14.23 -22.39
N ASP A 681 -20.16 -15.17 -21.45
CA ASP A 681 -19.00 -15.32 -20.57
C ASP A 681 -17.92 -16.10 -21.32
N LEU A 682 -16.78 -15.45 -21.57
CA LEU A 682 -15.74 -16.00 -22.43
C LEU A 682 -14.85 -17.03 -21.71
N ASP A 683 -14.84 -17.02 -20.38
CA ASP A 683 -14.27 -18.07 -19.55
C ASP A 683 -15.20 -18.35 -18.35
N PRO A 684 -16.00 -19.43 -18.38
CA PRO A 684 -16.86 -19.81 -17.25
C PRO A 684 -16.10 -20.55 -16.14
N GLY A 685 -14.79 -20.82 -16.30
CA GLY A 685 -13.97 -21.51 -15.31
C GLY A 685 -13.63 -20.63 -14.10
N ALA A 686 -13.16 -21.26 -13.02
CA ALA A 686 -12.66 -20.58 -11.82
C ALA A 686 -11.12 -20.64 -11.73
N SER A 687 -10.42 -20.55 -12.87
CA SER A 687 -8.96 -20.67 -12.86
C SER A 687 -8.33 -19.35 -12.38
N GLY A 688 -7.54 -19.42 -11.31
CA GLY A 688 -6.63 -18.34 -10.90
C GLY A 688 -5.34 -18.27 -11.73
N ASP A 689 -5.23 -19.06 -12.80
CA ASP A 689 -4.04 -19.11 -13.67
C ASP A 689 -3.86 -17.81 -14.47
N PHE A 690 -2.67 -17.22 -14.35
CA PHE A 690 -2.23 -16.05 -15.11
C PHE A 690 -2.37 -16.24 -16.63
N ASN A 691 -2.11 -17.45 -17.13
CA ASN A 691 -2.08 -17.72 -18.56
C ASN A 691 -3.45 -18.09 -19.15
N ALA A 692 -4.50 -18.21 -18.32
CA ALA A 692 -5.83 -18.55 -18.79
C ALA A 692 -6.34 -17.51 -19.79
N ALA A 693 -6.80 -17.97 -20.95
CA ALA A 693 -7.36 -17.13 -21.99
C ALA A 693 -8.64 -16.42 -21.49
N ASN A 694 -8.99 -15.30 -22.12
CA ASN A 694 -10.21 -14.55 -21.85
C ASN A 694 -10.32 -13.99 -20.41
N ARG A 695 -9.18 -13.71 -19.77
CA ARG A 695 -9.09 -13.04 -18.47
C ARG A 695 -8.27 -11.78 -18.54
N GLU A 696 -8.49 -10.87 -17.60
CA GLU A 696 -7.88 -9.53 -17.63
C GLU A 696 -6.35 -9.53 -17.49
N GLN A 697 -5.76 -10.43 -16.70
CA GLN A 697 -4.29 -10.49 -16.59
C GLN A 697 -3.66 -10.93 -17.91
N ARG A 698 -4.24 -11.97 -18.53
CA ARG A 698 -3.80 -12.47 -19.82
C ARG A 698 -4.01 -11.44 -20.93
N ALA A 699 -5.15 -10.75 -20.92
CA ALA A 699 -5.47 -9.68 -21.86
C ALA A 699 -4.43 -8.56 -21.80
N LEU A 700 -4.09 -8.07 -20.60
CA LEU A 700 -3.05 -7.06 -20.42
C LEU A 700 -1.67 -7.58 -20.86
N ALA A 701 -1.31 -8.81 -20.48
CA ALA A 701 -0.03 -9.41 -20.85
C ALA A 701 0.13 -9.51 -22.38
N ASP A 702 -0.90 -9.96 -23.10
CA ASP A 702 -0.86 -10.10 -24.56
C ASP A 702 -0.86 -8.71 -25.24
N TYR A 703 -1.64 -7.76 -24.72
CA TYR A 703 -1.66 -6.38 -25.19
C TYR A 703 -0.29 -5.70 -25.07
N LEU A 704 0.38 -5.85 -23.92
CA LEU A 704 1.71 -5.31 -23.68
C LEU A 704 2.76 -5.92 -24.61
N ARG A 705 2.73 -7.25 -24.83
CA ARG A 705 3.72 -7.90 -25.71
C ARG A 705 3.63 -7.43 -27.16
N VAL A 706 2.42 -7.12 -27.61
CA VAL A 706 2.16 -6.69 -28.99
C VAL A 706 2.44 -5.21 -29.16
N ASN A 707 1.93 -4.36 -28.26
CA ASN A 707 1.92 -2.91 -28.46
C ASN A 707 3.10 -2.20 -27.76
N PHE A 708 3.61 -2.76 -26.68
CA PHE A 708 4.67 -2.16 -25.85
C PHE A 708 5.76 -3.17 -25.47
N PRO A 709 6.35 -3.89 -26.44
CA PRO A 709 7.42 -4.84 -26.14
C PRO A 709 8.65 -4.13 -25.55
N VAL A 710 9.56 -4.90 -24.95
CA VAL A 710 10.82 -4.36 -24.44
C VAL A 710 11.57 -3.62 -25.56
N GLY A 711 11.95 -2.37 -25.31
CA GLY A 711 12.52 -1.43 -26.28
C GLY A 711 11.50 -0.46 -26.91
N THR A 712 10.19 -0.67 -26.70
CA THR A 712 9.11 0.22 -27.15
C THR A 712 8.16 0.49 -25.99
N PRO A 713 8.54 1.35 -25.04
CA PRO A 713 7.78 1.53 -23.82
C PRO A 713 6.45 2.26 -24.05
N TYR A 714 5.42 1.87 -23.29
CA TYR A 714 4.20 2.65 -23.14
C TYR A 714 4.52 4.04 -22.57
N THR A 715 4.03 5.07 -23.25
CA THR A 715 4.13 6.47 -22.84
C THR A 715 2.72 7.04 -22.63
N ALA A 716 2.61 7.94 -21.66
CA ALA A 716 1.43 8.76 -21.45
C ALA A 716 1.89 10.15 -20.98
N PRO A 717 1.11 11.22 -21.22
CA PRO A 717 1.41 12.52 -20.63
C PRO A 717 1.39 12.41 -19.09
N THR A 718 2.28 13.15 -18.44
CA THR A 718 2.39 13.20 -16.97
C THR A 718 2.62 14.64 -16.54
N ILE A 719 2.29 14.97 -15.30
CA ILE A 719 2.67 16.26 -14.71
C ILE A 719 4.13 16.24 -14.23
N ALA A 720 4.65 17.39 -13.84
CA ALA A 720 5.96 17.47 -13.19
C ALA A 720 6.07 16.48 -12.02
N GLY A 721 7.18 15.74 -11.95
CA GLY A 721 7.35 14.63 -11.01
C GLY A 721 6.84 13.28 -11.50
N GLY A 722 6.29 13.18 -12.72
CA GLY A 722 5.94 11.93 -13.40
C GLY A 722 4.59 11.33 -12.98
N ALA A 723 3.79 12.08 -12.21
CA ALA A 723 2.45 11.64 -11.81
C ALA A 723 1.48 11.65 -13.00
N ASP A 724 0.44 10.85 -12.92
CA ASP A 724 -0.64 10.86 -13.90
C ASP A 724 -1.34 12.22 -13.98
N LEU A 725 -2.07 12.45 -15.06
CA LEU A 725 -2.79 13.71 -15.26
C LEU A 725 -3.89 13.90 -14.18
N PRO A 726 -4.11 15.14 -13.71
CA PRO A 726 -5.23 15.47 -12.83
C PRO A 726 -6.56 15.56 -13.60
N PRO A 727 -7.72 15.61 -12.92
CA PRO A 727 -9.03 15.60 -13.59
C PRO A 727 -9.26 16.77 -14.56
N ALA A 728 -8.54 17.87 -14.35
CA ALA A 728 -8.55 19.03 -15.23
C ALA A 728 -7.93 18.76 -16.61
N GLN A 729 -7.18 17.66 -16.75
CA GLN A 729 -6.43 17.25 -17.94
C GLN A 729 -6.87 15.89 -18.52
N ASP A 730 -7.83 15.21 -17.89
CA ASP A 730 -8.50 13.98 -18.38
C ASP A 730 -9.19 14.15 -19.73
N THR A 731 -9.00 13.21 -20.66
CA THR A 731 -9.51 13.34 -22.03
C THR A 731 -10.64 12.37 -22.37
N ARG A 732 -10.61 11.15 -21.83
CA ARG A 732 -11.65 10.13 -22.02
C ARG A 732 -12.75 10.22 -20.96
N ILE A 733 -12.43 10.59 -19.72
CA ILE A 733 -13.39 10.69 -18.61
C ILE A 733 -13.40 12.10 -18.03
N GLN A 734 -14.33 12.94 -18.46
CA GLN A 734 -14.25 14.38 -18.15
C GLN A 734 -15.26 14.80 -17.07
N ASN A 735 -14.77 15.28 -15.93
CA ASN A 735 -15.60 15.98 -14.97
C ASN A 735 -15.74 17.46 -15.38
N VAL A 736 -16.95 17.88 -15.77
CA VAL A 736 -17.15 19.26 -16.29
C VAL A 736 -17.02 20.33 -15.22
N ALA A 737 -16.96 19.95 -13.94
CA ALA A 737 -16.62 20.87 -12.85
C ALA A 737 -15.11 21.16 -12.77
N GLN A 738 -14.26 20.37 -13.44
CA GLN A 738 -12.80 20.47 -13.42
C GLN A 738 -12.22 20.93 -14.76
N ARG A 739 -12.91 20.65 -15.86
CA ARG A 739 -12.50 21.07 -17.21
C ARG A 739 -13.69 21.33 -18.12
N GLN A 740 -13.43 21.96 -19.27
CA GLN A 740 -14.44 22.08 -20.33
C GLN A 740 -14.74 20.71 -20.94
N ASP A 741 -16.00 20.48 -21.33
CA ASP A 741 -16.42 19.29 -22.05
C ASP A 741 -15.93 19.33 -23.49
N THR A 742 -14.97 18.46 -23.79
CA THR A 742 -14.37 18.29 -25.11
C THR A 742 -14.61 16.90 -25.68
N VAL A 743 -15.56 16.11 -25.16
CA VAL A 743 -15.78 14.73 -25.62
C VAL A 743 -16.23 14.66 -27.09
N LEU A 744 -17.15 15.55 -27.49
CA LEU A 744 -17.68 15.58 -28.87
C LEU A 744 -16.94 16.56 -29.77
N ASN A 745 -16.30 17.55 -29.15
CA ASN A 745 -15.47 18.57 -29.79
C ASN A 745 -14.13 18.56 -29.07
N PRO A 746 -13.29 17.52 -29.28
CA PRO A 746 -11.96 17.47 -28.69
C PRO A 746 -11.23 18.76 -29.05
N ASP A 747 -10.61 19.40 -28.06
CA ASP A 747 -9.77 20.58 -28.28
C ASP A 747 -8.83 20.26 -29.46
N PRO A 748 -8.72 21.12 -30.50
CA PRO A 748 -7.77 20.91 -31.59
C PRO A 748 -6.34 20.57 -31.09
N ALA A 749 -5.97 21.06 -29.90
CA ALA A 749 -4.71 20.73 -29.23
C ALA A 749 -4.53 19.22 -28.86
N THR A 750 -5.61 18.44 -28.81
CA THR A 750 -5.61 16.99 -28.51
C THR A 750 -5.68 16.09 -29.74
N ARG A 751 -5.90 16.66 -30.94
CA ARG A 751 -5.90 15.94 -32.22
C ARG A 751 -4.61 16.06 -33.01
N ALA A 752 -3.67 16.87 -32.52
CA ALA A 752 -2.43 17.10 -33.21
C ALA A 752 -1.48 15.91 -33.12
N THR A 753 -0.90 15.52 -34.26
CA THR A 753 0.43 14.89 -34.26
C THR A 753 1.40 15.88 -33.62
N ALA A 754 1.66 15.69 -32.32
CA ALA A 754 2.57 16.53 -31.57
C ALA A 754 4.01 16.14 -31.91
N VAL A 755 4.73 17.05 -32.57
CA VAL A 755 6.17 16.91 -32.82
C VAL A 755 6.88 17.71 -31.74
N PHE A 756 7.47 17.02 -30.76
CA PHE A 756 8.32 17.61 -29.75
C PHE A 756 9.79 17.43 -30.14
N LYS A 757 10.54 18.52 -30.25
CA LYS A 757 12.01 18.50 -30.29
C LYS A 757 12.56 19.27 -29.09
N VAL A 758 13.69 18.84 -28.55
CA VAL A 758 14.30 19.40 -27.33
C VAL A 758 15.65 20.04 -27.64
N THR A 759 15.85 21.25 -27.12
CA THR A 759 17.07 22.10 -27.07
C THR A 759 17.98 22.12 -28.31
N GLY A 760 18.06 23.26 -28.99
CA GLY A 760 18.93 23.49 -30.14
C GLY A 760 18.25 24.41 -31.16
N ASN A 761 18.94 24.74 -32.26
CA ASN A 761 18.30 25.43 -33.38
C ASN A 761 17.69 24.36 -34.29
N ASP A 762 16.37 24.21 -34.25
CA ASP A 762 15.66 23.11 -34.88
C ASP A 762 14.96 23.50 -36.17
N THR A 763 14.83 22.55 -37.09
CA THR A 763 13.87 22.63 -38.20
C THR A 763 12.74 21.64 -37.95
N ILE A 764 11.52 22.16 -37.86
CA ILE A 764 10.29 21.44 -37.59
C ILE A 764 9.35 21.64 -38.77
N THR A 765 8.78 20.56 -39.28
CA THR A 765 7.81 20.59 -40.39
C THR A 765 6.66 19.66 -40.04
N GLY A 766 5.47 20.22 -39.94
CA GLY A 766 4.21 19.50 -39.80
C GLY A 766 3.78 18.87 -41.11
N ASN A 767 2.51 18.47 -41.18
CA ASN A 767 1.95 17.75 -42.31
C ASN A 767 0.68 18.43 -42.81
N ALA A 768 -0.30 17.67 -43.31
CA ALA A 768 -1.53 18.23 -43.85
C ALA A 768 -2.72 18.15 -42.87
N ASN A 769 -2.45 17.77 -41.62
CA ASN A 769 -3.42 17.72 -40.53
C ASN A 769 -3.07 18.80 -39.50
N ASP A 770 -4.04 19.17 -38.66
CA ASP A 770 -3.83 20.03 -37.50
C ASP A 770 -2.64 19.54 -36.64
N ASN A 771 -1.64 20.38 -36.44
CA ASN A 771 -0.39 20.07 -35.74
C ASN A 771 -0.21 20.91 -34.46
N VAL A 772 0.59 20.40 -33.52
CA VAL A 772 1.11 21.14 -32.36
C VAL A 772 2.61 21.02 -32.44
N LEU A 773 3.28 22.14 -32.71
CA LEU A 773 4.70 22.22 -32.98
C LEU A 773 5.35 23.14 -31.95
N LEU A 774 6.24 22.58 -31.12
CA LEU A 774 6.91 23.31 -30.03
C LEU A 774 8.43 23.26 -30.24
N GLY A 775 9.08 24.42 -30.39
CA GLY A 775 10.53 24.57 -30.57
C GLY A 775 11.33 24.62 -29.27
N TYR A 776 10.71 25.11 -28.20
CA TYR A 776 11.32 25.29 -26.87
C TYR A 776 12.46 26.30 -26.81
N ALA A 777 13.71 25.91 -27.07
CA ALA A 777 14.87 26.77 -26.82
C ALA A 777 15.93 26.66 -27.91
N GLY A 778 16.31 27.80 -28.48
CA GLY A 778 17.19 27.92 -29.65
C GLY A 778 16.51 28.78 -30.71
N ASN A 779 17.14 28.95 -31.87
CA ASN A 779 16.56 29.70 -33.00
C ASN A 779 15.96 28.73 -34.01
N ASP A 780 14.65 28.59 -34.00
CA ASP A 780 13.93 27.53 -34.68
C ASP A 780 13.32 27.96 -36.01
N LEU A 781 13.20 27.02 -36.94
CA LEU A 781 12.44 27.14 -38.19
C LEU A 781 11.27 26.14 -38.13
N ILE A 782 10.06 26.65 -37.88
CA ILE A 782 8.86 25.84 -37.72
C ILE A 782 7.90 26.10 -38.88
N ASN A 783 7.43 25.03 -39.52
CA ASN A 783 6.42 25.08 -40.59
C ASN A 783 5.26 24.14 -40.24
N GLY A 784 4.05 24.68 -40.07
CA GLY A 784 2.81 23.96 -39.75
C GLY A 784 2.37 23.03 -40.89
N GLY A 785 2.27 23.58 -42.10
CA GLY A 785 1.95 22.83 -43.31
C GLY A 785 0.54 23.13 -43.78
N ALA A 786 -0.38 22.18 -43.75
CA ALA A 786 -1.80 22.46 -43.95
C ALA A 786 -2.58 21.88 -42.77
N GLY A 787 -3.76 22.43 -42.48
CA GLY A 787 -4.47 22.16 -41.23
C GLY A 787 -4.47 23.39 -40.33
N ASN A 788 -5.21 23.35 -39.23
CA ASN A 788 -5.24 24.42 -38.24
C ASN A 788 -4.19 24.13 -37.17
N ASP A 789 -3.05 24.80 -37.25
CA ASP A 789 -1.87 24.42 -36.47
C ASP A 789 -1.68 25.29 -35.23
N ILE A 790 -1.01 24.74 -34.21
CA ILE A 790 -0.56 25.44 -33.00
C ILE A 790 0.96 25.46 -33.01
N LEU A 791 1.55 26.65 -33.16
CA LEU A 791 2.99 26.83 -33.25
C LEU A 791 3.49 27.64 -32.05
N ALA A 792 4.48 27.12 -31.33
CA ALA A 792 5.21 27.86 -30.31
C ALA A 792 6.72 27.74 -30.57
N GLY A 793 7.36 28.86 -30.90
CA GLY A 793 8.82 28.92 -31.06
C GLY A 793 9.52 28.70 -29.72
N GLY A 794 9.10 29.45 -28.70
CA GLY A 794 9.71 29.40 -27.37
C GLY A 794 10.85 30.41 -27.25
N SER A 795 11.86 30.12 -26.45
CA SER A 795 12.98 31.04 -26.27
C SER A 795 13.94 30.99 -27.46
N GLY A 796 13.80 31.92 -28.39
CA GLY A 796 14.64 31.97 -29.58
C GLY A 796 14.56 33.27 -30.33
N GLN A 797 15.31 33.37 -31.42
CA GLN A 797 14.80 34.08 -32.58
C GLN A 797 14.28 33.02 -33.55
N ASP A 798 12.95 32.88 -33.57
CA ASP A 798 12.27 31.82 -34.29
C ASP A 798 11.64 32.33 -35.60
N THR A 799 11.51 31.46 -36.57
CA THR A 799 10.77 31.69 -37.82
C THR A 799 9.63 30.68 -37.90
N LEU A 800 8.40 31.16 -37.79
CA LEU A 800 7.17 30.36 -37.74
C LEU A 800 6.39 30.55 -39.04
N THR A 801 6.04 29.47 -39.71
CA THR A 801 5.17 29.47 -40.90
C THR A 801 3.96 28.61 -40.57
N GLY A 802 2.76 29.18 -40.55
CA GLY A 802 1.52 28.43 -40.27
C GLY A 802 1.16 27.53 -41.44
N GLY A 803 1.15 28.09 -42.65
CA GLY A 803 0.79 27.40 -43.87
C GLY A 803 -0.69 27.59 -44.21
N ALA A 804 -1.38 26.51 -44.61
CA ALA A 804 -2.77 26.60 -45.06
C ALA A 804 -3.75 26.16 -43.95
N GLY A 805 -4.47 27.09 -43.36
CA GLY A 805 -5.48 26.83 -42.33
C GLY A 805 -5.77 28.09 -41.53
N ASP A 806 -6.46 27.94 -40.40
CA ASP A 806 -6.58 28.97 -39.37
C ASP A 806 -5.61 28.62 -38.23
N ASP A 807 -4.46 29.31 -38.19
CA ASP A 807 -3.33 28.93 -37.32
C ASP A 807 -3.24 29.75 -36.02
N LEU A 808 -2.64 29.15 -35.00
CA LEU A 808 -2.48 29.71 -33.66
C LEU A 808 -1.01 29.77 -33.25
N PHE A 809 -0.45 30.98 -33.19
CA PHE A 809 0.93 31.21 -32.76
C PHE A 809 0.95 31.57 -31.26
N VAL A 810 1.61 30.74 -30.45
CA VAL A 810 1.54 30.80 -28.98
C VAL A 810 2.80 31.42 -28.40
N TYR A 811 2.58 32.42 -27.55
CA TYR A 811 3.60 33.09 -26.73
C TYR A 811 3.24 32.94 -25.25
N ALA A 812 3.96 32.09 -24.53
CA ALA A 812 3.62 31.59 -23.20
C ALA A 812 4.45 32.18 -22.05
N GLY A 813 5.56 32.88 -22.30
CA GLY A 813 6.44 33.39 -21.24
C GLY A 813 7.19 34.69 -21.57
N LEU A 814 7.73 35.34 -20.53
CA LEU A 814 8.43 36.62 -20.65
C LEU A 814 9.75 36.52 -21.43
N GLN A 815 10.31 35.32 -21.55
CA GLN A 815 11.53 35.05 -22.31
C GLN A 815 11.37 35.24 -23.83
N GLU A 816 10.13 35.33 -24.32
CA GLU A 816 9.78 35.56 -25.73
C GLU A 816 9.73 37.06 -26.06
N LEU A 817 9.87 37.95 -25.07
CA LEU A 817 9.94 39.39 -25.29
C LEU A 817 11.36 39.83 -25.66
N ARG A 818 11.51 40.50 -26.80
CA ARG A 818 12.82 40.88 -27.36
C ARG A 818 13.01 42.40 -27.45
N THR A 819 14.25 42.85 -27.31
CA THR A 819 14.61 44.27 -27.48
C THR A 819 14.92 44.55 -28.95
N GLY A 820 13.90 45.02 -29.67
CA GLY A 820 14.00 45.44 -31.06
C GLY A 820 13.56 44.38 -32.08
N VAL A 821 13.16 44.88 -33.26
CA VAL A 821 12.56 44.09 -34.36
C VAL A 821 13.53 43.05 -34.92
N ALA A 822 14.84 43.34 -34.93
CA ALA A 822 15.85 42.46 -35.53
C ALA A 822 16.15 41.19 -34.72
N THR A 823 15.67 41.10 -33.47
CA THR A 823 15.88 39.94 -32.58
C THR A 823 14.59 39.25 -32.18
N ALA A 824 13.45 39.74 -32.70
CA ALA A 824 12.14 39.15 -32.49
C ALA A 824 11.90 37.95 -33.38
N ASP A 825 10.90 37.15 -33.01
CA ASP A 825 10.41 36.06 -33.84
C ASP A 825 9.71 36.60 -35.08
N VAL A 826 9.76 35.83 -36.15
CA VAL A 826 9.14 36.15 -37.43
C VAL A 826 8.03 35.15 -37.71
N VAL A 827 6.80 35.64 -37.86
CA VAL A 827 5.72 34.85 -38.45
C VAL A 827 5.73 35.14 -39.95
N ALA A 828 6.10 34.14 -40.74
CA ALA A 828 6.50 34.29 -42.13
C ALA A 828 5.33 34.51 -43.10
N ASP A 829 4.16 34.00 -42.76
CA ASP A 829 2.99 33.91 -43.66
C ASP A 829 1.66 34.23 -42.98
N PHE A 830 1.68 35.03 -41.90
CA PHE A 830 0.48 35.42 -41.16
C PHE A 830 -0.62 35.90 -42.12
N GLY A 831 -1.65 35.07 -42.28
CA GLY A 831 -2.55 35.09 -43.42
C GLY A 831 -3.80 35.92 -43.21
N THR A 832 -4.63 35.97 -44.26
CA THR A 832 -5.99 36.54 -44.22
C THR A 832 -7.07 35.51 -43.88
N GLY A 833 -6.66 34.27 -43.54
CA GLY A 833 -7.45 33.34 -42.73
C GLY A 833 -7.59 33.87 -41.30
N ASN A 834 -8.31 33.18 -40.42
CA ASN A 834 -8.54 33.64 -39.05
C ASN A 834 -7.34 33.40 -38.12
N ASP A 835 -6.09 33.56 -38.60
CA ASP A 835 -4.88 33.34 -37.80
C ASP A 835 -4.89 34.22 -36.55
N ARG A 836 -4.41 33.64 -35.44
CA ARG A 836 -4.39 34.30 -34.14
C ARG A 836 -3.05 34.17 -33.44
N LEU A 837 -2.70 35.24 -32.71
CA LEU A 837 -1.67 35.22 -31.69
C LEU A 837 -2.31 34.88 -30.33
N ARG A 838 -1.82 33.83 -29.67
CA ARG A 838 -2.24 33.46 -28.33
C ARG A 838 -1.17 33.87 -27.33
N VAL A 839 -1.47 34.84 -26.48
CA VAL A 839 -0.48 35.51 -25.61
C VAL A 839 -0.82 35.29 -24.14
N ALA A 840 0.14 34.81 -23.35
CA ALA A 840 -0.05 34.59 -21.92
C ALA A 840 -0.34 35.91 -21.20
N ARG A 841 -1.28 35.89 -20.24
CA ARG A 841 -1.60 37.06 -19.40
C ARG A 841 -0.40 37.60 -18.65
N ALA A 842 0.58 36.76 -18.34
CA ALA A 842 1.85 37.18 -17.72
C ALA A 842 2.57 38.24 -18.58
N ILE A 843 2.67 38.03 -19.89
CA ILE A 843 3.29 38.97 -20.85
C ILE A 843 2.51 40.29 -20.90
N ALA A 844 1.17 40.21 -20.86
CA ALA A 844 0.29 41.38 -20.86
C ALA A 844 0.28 42.13 -19.50
N SER A 845 0.56 41.46 -18.39
CA SER A 845 0.45 42.01 -17.03
C SER A 845 1.69 42.76 -16.54
N VAL A 846 2.85 42.54 -17.15
CA VAL A 846 4.14 43.10 -16.70
C VAL A 846 4.27 44.61 -17.00
N PHE A 847 3.48 45.18 -17.93
CA PHE A 847 3.66 46.58 -18.39
C PHE A 847 2.45 47.53 -18.16
N GLY A 848 1.47 47.17 -17.32
CA GLY A 848 0.54 48.14 -16.70
C GLY A 848 -0.92 48.16 -17.20
N THR A 849 -1.82 47.76 -16.29
CA THR A 849 -3.31 47.74 -16.32
C THR A 849 -3.98 46.59 -17.10
N ALA A 850 -5.14 46.17 -16.60
CA ALA A 850 -5.76 44.85 -16.77
C ALA A 850 -6.24 44.45 -18.19
N ASN A 851 -5.85 45.20 -19.22
CA ASN A 851 -6.07 44.91 -20.65
C ASN A 851 -4.84 45.37 -21.46
N GLY A 852 -3.65 44.84 -21.14
CA GLY A 852 -2.33 45.30 -21.62
C GLY A 852 -2.28 45.79 -23.07
N ASN A 853 -1.59 46.91 -23.31
CA ASN A 853 -1.42 47.49 -24.64
C ASN A 853 -0.48 46.62 -25.49
N LEU A 854 -1.02 45.54 -26.06
CA LEU A 854 -0.42 44.89 -27.21
C LEU A 854 -0.68 45.80 -28.42
N ASN A 855 0.37 46.47 -28.88
CA ASN A 855 0.31 47.40 -29.98
C ASN A 855 0.80 46.73 -31.26
N VAL A 856 0.26 47.19 -32.38
CA VAL A 856 0.70 46.76 -33.71
C VAL A 856 1.07 47.99 -34.54
N ALA A 857 2.32 48.03 -35.01
CA ALA A 857 2.85 49.12 -35.83
C ALA A 857 3.35 48.60 -37.19
N ALA A 858 3.32 49.46 -38.20
CA ALA A 858 3.89 49.15 -39.50
C ALA A 858 5.43 49.28 -39.47
N SER A 859 6.13 48.35 -40.12
CA SER A 859 7.58 48.39 -40.32
C SER A 859 7.96 48.01 -41.76
N PRO A 860 9.20 48.27 -42.21
CA PRO A 860 9.68 47.80 -43.51
C PRO A 860 9.65 46.26 -43.69
N ALA A 861 9.59 45.50 -42.59
CA ALA A 861 9.56 44.04 -42.60
C ALA A 861 8.14 43.45 -42.53
N GLY A 862 7.10 44.27 -42.32
CA GLY A 862 5.73 43.83 -42.06
C GLY A 862 5.14 44.48 -40.80
N ALA A 863 4.07 43.91 -40.25
CA ALA A 863 3.47 44.40 -39.00
C ALA A 863 4.26 43.91 -37.78
N VAL A 864 4.56 44.80 -36.85
CA VAL A 864 5.31 44.49 -35.62
C VAL A 864 4.35 44.49 -34.46
N VAL A 865 4.29 43.39 -33.74
CA VAL A 865 3.48 43.22 -32.53
C VAL A 865 4.38 43.40 -31.32
N TYR A 866 4.06 44.36 -30.46
CA TYR A 866 4.92 44.78 -29.35
C TYR A 866 4.11 45.24 -28.14
N VAL A 867 4.77 45.28 -26.98
CA VAL A 867 4.23 45.89 -25.76
C VAL A 867 5.04 47.13 -25.38
N GLU A 868 4.35 48.16 -24.89
CA GLU A 868 4.94 49.45 -24.49
C GLU A 868 5.16 49.53 -22.97
N ASP A 869 6.36 49.95 -22.57
CA ASP A 869 6.71 50.31 -21.19
C ASP A 869 6.32 51.79 -20.92
N ALA A 870 5.01 52.03 -20.76
CA ALA A 870 4.38 53.19 -20.10
C ALA A 870 4.76 54.66 -20.47
N THR A 871 5.40 54.99 -21.60
CA THR A 871 5.45 56.40 -22.10
C THR A 871 5.40 56.49 -23.63
N PRO A 872 4.59 57.40 -24.25
CA PRO A 872 4.47 57.47 -25.71
C PRO A 872 5.61 58.28 -26.33
N GLY A 873 6.37 57.67 -27.24
CA GLY A 873 7.36 58.33 -28.09
C GLY A 873 8.42 57.37 -28.64
N LEU A 874 8.57 57.35 -29.97
CA LEU A 874 9.50 56.49 -30.72
C LEU A 874 10.94 56.61 -30.18
N GLY A 875 11.40 55.64 -29.38
CA GLY A 875 12.75 55.70 -28.79
C GLY A 875 13.10 54.68 -27.70
N GLY A 876 12.92 53.38 -27.94
CA GLY A 876 13.80 52.37 -27.35
C GLY A 876 13.31 51.51 -26.17
N ASN A 877 12.07 51.66 -25.70
CA ASN A 877 11.52 50.85 -24.60
C ASN A 877 10.46 49.81 -25.02
N GLU A 878 10.28 49.58 -26.32
CA GLU A 878 9.35 48.58 -26.87
C GLU A 878 9.92 47.18 -26.72
N ARG A 879 9.11 46.23 -26.21
CA ARG A 879 9.44 44.81 -26.25
C ARG A 879 8.63 44.17 -27.36
N VAL A 880 9.33 43.68 -28.38
CA VAL A 880 8.73 43.08 -29.57
C VAL A 880 8.45 41.62 -29.26
N LEU A 881 7.23 41.19 -29.59
CA LEU A 881 6.78 39.81 -29.48
C LEU A 881 6.98 39.08 -30.82
N ALA A 882 6.53 39.70 -31.91
CA ALA A 882 6.56 39.07 -33.23
C ALA A 882 6.63 40.11 -34.36
N VAL A 883 7.25 39.72 -35.47
CA VAL A 883 7.17 40.40 -36.77
C VAL A 883 6.31 39.55 -37.70
N LEU A 884 5.16 40.07 -38.08
CA LEU A 884 4.25 39.46 -39.04
C LEU A 884 4.70 39.86 -40.45
N SER A 885 5.53 39.02 -41.07
CA SER A 885 6.16 39.26 -42.36
C SER A 885 5.12 39.49 -43.44
N GLY A 886 5.23 40.59 -44.18
CA GLY A 886 4.31 40.91 -45.29
C GLY A 886 2.87 41.26 -44.88
N PHE A 887 2.50 41.16 -43.59
CA PHE A 887 1.17 41.51 -43.10
C PHE A 887 0.99 43.02 -42.94
N ASN A 888 -0.17 43.55 -43.33
CA ASN A 888 -0.49 44.96 -43.18
C ASN A 888 -1.04 45.23 -41.77
N ALA A 889 -0.35 46.08 -41.00
CA ALA A 889 -0.72 46.43 -39.63
C ALA A 889 -2.19 46.90 -39.48
N SER A 890 -2.76 47.57 -40.50
CA SER A 890 -4.16 48.01 -40.48
C SER A 890 -5.20 46.87 -40.57
N GLY A 891 -4.76 45.67 -40.96
CA GLY A 891 -5.59 44.45 -40.98
C GLY A 891 -5.59 43.70 -39.65
N PHE A 892 -4.77 44.09 -38.67
CA PHE A 892 -4.71 43.43 -37.37
C PHE A 892 -5.87 43.91 -36.48
N THR A 893 -6.70 42.97 -36.01
CA THR A 893 -7.88 43.27 -35.18
C THR A 893 -7.85 42.51 -33.85
N ALA A 894 -8.76 42.83 -32.94
CA ALA A 894 -8.93 42.10 -31.69
C ALA A 894 -9.23 40.59 -31.89
N ASN A 895 -9.76 40.19 -33.05
CA ASN A 895 -10.03 38.78 -33.36
C ASN A 895 -8.75 37.98 -33.68
N ASN A 896 -7.65 38.68 -33.95
CA ASN A 896 -6.33 38.08 -34.21
C ASN A 896 -5.53 37.86 -32.92
N VAL A 897 -6.08 38.16 -31.75
CA VAL A 897 -5.39 38.00 -30.46
C VAL A 897 -6.27 37.29 -29.45
N GLN A 898 -5.73 36.27 -28.80
CA GLN A 898 -6.35 35.56 -27.69
C GLN A 898 -5.44 35.61 -26.47
N PHE A 899 -5.95 36.06 -25.33
CA PHE A 899 -5.22 35.98 -24.06
C PHE A 899 -5.60 34.72 -23.29
N PHE A 900 -4.62 34.05 -22.67
CA PHE A 900 -4.83 32.88 -21.82
C PHE A 900 -4.19 33.04 -20.44
#